data_AF-A0A835GTB4-F1
#
_entry.id   AF-A0A835GTB4-F1
#
_cell.length_a   1.000
_cell.length_b   1.000
_cell.length_c   1.000
_cell.angle_alpha   90.00
_cell.angle_beta   90.00
_cell.angle_gamma   90.00
#
_symmetry.space_group_name_H-M   'P 1'
#
loop_
_entity.id
_entity.type
_entity.pdbx_description
1 polymer ?
#
loop_
_entity_poly.entity_id
_entity_poly.type
_entity_poly.pdbx_seq_one_letter_code
_entity_poly.pdbx_strand_id
1 'polypeptide(L)'
;MLALLLFMAITRWATAGFDPELHEKFMTMPKSAFVEYFNQQNYSWKITEYNHIHKEYAACEHDFTGPIEEIPFISHELETLPTNFDARQKWAHCESIRDIYNQGACGSCWAFGCATTASDRTCIHNKAHVRLAEQDLECMEIGVCGGGLSYNAFLFWRDYGLVTQDCKPYDIEKLLQPHCETKCVGENLNYTKDKHFAASVYRVPNEVDQIRAELVANGPIQASFKVYADFFDYKSGVYIHSYGKLQGYHSVRVIGYGVENGMEYWLAANSWGEWGEHVTSIMLALLLFMAITEWATAGFDPELHEKFMTMPKSAFVEYFNQQNYSWKITEYNHIHEEYAACEHNFIGPIEEIPFISHEIETLPTNFDARQKWAHCESIRDIYNQGACGSCWAFGCATTASDRTCIHKKAHVRFAEQDLECMEIGVCGGGLSYNAFLFWRDYGLVTQDCKPYDIEKLLQPHCETKCVGENLNYTKDKHFAASVYRVPNEVDQIRAELVANGPIQASFKVYADFFDYKSGVYIHSYGKLQGYHSVRVIGYGVENGLEYWLAANSWGEWGEHVTSIMLALLLFMAITRWATAGFDPELHEKFMTMPKSAFVEYFNQQNYSWKITEYNHIHEEYAACEHGFIGPIEEIPFISHEIETLPTNFDARQKWAHCESIRDIYNQGACGSCWTFGCATTASDRTCIHKKAHVRLAEQDFECMQKGVCGGGLSYNAFLFWRDQGLVTQDCKPYDIEKLLQPHCETKCVGENLNYTKDKHFAASVYRVPNEVDQIKAELVANGPIQASYPVYADFFDYKSGVYIHSYGDLKGFHSVRVIGYGVENGLEYWLAANSWGEWGEHGLFKIKSYQTDVNFEEQMITGIPMI
;
A
#
# COMPACT_ATOMS: atom_id res chain seq x y z
N MET A 1 -38.36 33.25 16.92
CA MET A 1 -39.04 32.42 15.90
C MET A 1 -38.41 32.49 14.51
N LEU A 2 -37.80 33.61 14.07
CA LEU A 2 -37.00 33.62 12.83
C LEU A 2 -35.58 33.03 12.96
N ALA A 3 -34.99 32.99 14.16
CA ALA A 3 -33.66 32.42 14.37
C ALA A 3 -33.63 30.87 14.36
N LEU A 4 -34.75 30.21 14.65
CA LEU A 4 -34.84 28.73 14.57
C LEU A 4 -34.97 28.22 13.14
N LEU A 5 -35.50 29.04 12.22
CA LEU A 5 -35.61 28.68 10.80
C LEU A 5 -34.29 28.88 10.05
N LEU A 6 -33.38 29.74 10.55
CA LEU A 6 -32.04 29.89 9.97
C LEU A 6 -31.07 28.79 10.44
N PHE A 7 -31.25 28.27 11.66
CA PHE A 7 -30.39 27.20 12.18
C PHE A 7 -30.71 25.83 11.55
N MET A 8 -31.94 25.62 11.05
CA MET A 8 -32.29 24.43 10.26
C MET A 8 -31.88 24.53 8.78
N ALA A 9 -31.45 25.71 8.30
CA ALA A 9 -31.00 25.90 6.93
C ALA A 9 -29.47 25.73 6.76
N ILE A 10 -28.69 25.80 7.86
CA ILE A 10 -27.21 25.79 7.80
C ILE A 10 -26.62 24.42 8.17
N THR A 11 -27.37 23.50 8.79
CA THR A 11 -26.92 22.11 9.04
C THR A 11 -27.24 21.13 7.90
N ARG A 12 -27.73 21.60 6.75
CA ARG A 12 -27.99 20.77 5.56
C ARG A 12 -26.78 20.53 4.65
N TRP A 13 -25.58 20.90 5.09
CA TRP A 13 -24.38 20.95 4.24
C TRP A 13 -23.21 20.09 4.74
N ALA A 14 -23.48 19.00 5.48
CA ALA A 14 -22.45 18.06 5.95
C ALA A 14 -22.54 16.63 5.37
N THR A 15 -23.49 16.37 4.48
CA THR A 15 -23.45 15.29 3.48
C THR A 15 -24.11 15.88 2.24
N ALA A 16 -23.33 16.38 1.28
CA ALA A 16 -23.91 17.06 0.13
C ALA A 16 -24.72 16.05 -0.72
N GLY A 17 -26.02 15.93 -0.42
CA GLY A 17 -27.05 15.36 -1.26
C GLY A 17 -27.75 14.08 -0.77
N PHE A 18 -27.13 13.22 0.06
CA PHE A 18 -27.76 11.94 0.44
C PHE A 18 -29.05 12.16 1.25
N ASP A 19 -30.16 11.61 0.76
CA ASP A 19 -31.50 11.67 1.34
C ASP A 19 -31.92 10.27 1.79
N PRO A 20 -31.91 9.98 3.11
CA PRO A 20 -32.25 8.64 3.63
C PRO A 20 -33.68 8.19 3.30
N GLU A 21 -34.65 9.10 3.28
CA GLU A 21 -36.04 8.76 2.93
C GLU A 21 -36.15 8.42 1.44
N LEU A 22 -35.39 9.14 0.61
CA LEU A 22 -35.29 8.83 -0.81
C LEU A 22 -34.58 7.49 -1.05
N HIS A 23 -33.53 7.19 -0.28
CA HIS A 23 -32.83 5.91 -0.35
C HIS A 23 -33.74 4.74 0.05
N GLU A 24 -34.54 4.88 1.11
CA GLU A 24 -35.52 3.89 1.49
C GLU A 24 -36.54 3.63 0.35
N LYS A 25 -37.02 4.70 -0.30
CA LYS A 25 -37.91 4.58 -1.48
C LYS A 25 -37.23 3.89 -2.65
N PHE A 26 -35.96 4.19 -2.91
CA PHE A 26 -35.16 3.51 -3.93
C PHE A 26 -35.05 2.01 -3.66
N MET A 27 -34.90 1.60 -2.39
CA MET A 27 -34.77 0.20 -1.99
C MET A 27 -36.12 -0.56 -1.99
N THR A 28 -37.24 0.14 -1.77
CA THR A 28 -38.55 -0.49 -1.55
C THR A 28 -39.50 -0.41 -2.74
N MET A 29 -39.35 0.58 -3.63
CA MET A 29 -40.24 0.76 -4.78
C MET A 29 -39.74 -0.03 -6.00
N PRO A 30 -40.65 -0.53 -6.85
CA PRO A 30 -40.26 -1.00 -8.18
C PRO A 30 -39.51 0.10 -8.95
N LYS A 31 -38.46 -0.26 -9.69
CA LYS A 31 -37.54 0.69 -10.33
C LYS A 31 -38.26 1.74 -11.19
N SER A 32 -39.23 1.31 -12.01
CA SER A 32 -40.04 2.21 -12.84
C SER A 32 -40.87 3.21 -12.01
N ALA A 33 -41.46 2.77 -10.89
CA ALA A 33 -42.21 3.63 -9.98
C ALA A 33 -41.30 4.61 -9.23
N PHE A 34 -40.08 4.20 -8.88
CA PHE A 34 -39.09 5.08 -8.27
C PHE A 34 -38.62 6.16 -9.25
N VAL A 35 -38.37 5.81 -10.52
CA VAL A 35 -38.01 6.78 -11.57
C VAL A 35 -39.10 7.83 -11.74
N GLU A 36 -40.38 7.43 -11.75
CA GLU A 36 -41.51 8.37 -11.79
C GLU A 36 -41.55 9.27 -10.55
N TYR A 37 -41.44 8.68 -9.36
CA TYR A 37 -41.44 9.40 -8.09
C TYR A 37 -40.32 10.46 -8.02
N PHE A 38 -39.08 10.07 -8.31
CA PHE A 38 -37.91 10.94 -8.25
C PHE A 38 -38.05 12.10 -9.25
N ASN A 39 -38.48 11.81 -10.48
CA ASN A 39 -38.61 12.82 -11.52
C ASN A 39 -39.75 13.83 -11.26
N GLN A 40 -40.75 13.47 -10.44
CA GLN A 40 -41.78 14.39 -9.96
C GLN A 40 -41.30 15.33 -8.84
N GLN A 41 -40.20 14.99 -8.15
CA GLN A 41 -39.61 15.86 -7.14
C GLN A 41 -38.81 17.02 -7.76
N ASN A 42 -38.56 18.04 -6.95
CA ASN A 42 -37.82 19.24 -7.34
C ASN A 42 -36.30 19.09 -7.12
N TYR A 43 -35.72 17.97 -7.55
CA TYR A 43 -34.26 17.77 -7.56
C TYR A 43 -33.61 18.47 -8.76
N SER A 44 -32.33 18.80 -8.61
CA SER A 44 -31.49 19.46 -9.64
C SER A 44 -31.22 18.60 -10.87
N TRP A 45 -31.50 17.30 -10.78
CA TRP A 45 -31.25 16.32 -11.81
C TRP A 45 -32.44 15.38 -11.99
N LYS A 46 -32.44 14.63 -13.09
CA LYS A 46 -33.46 13.63 -13.43
C LYS A 46 -32.81 12.28 -13.65
N ILE A 47 -33.59 11.21 -13.45
CA ILE A 47 -33.14 9.84 -13.59
C ILE A 47 -33.87 9.08 -14.69
N THR A 48 -33.23 8.03 -15.21
CA THR A 48 -33.82 7.07 -16.13
C THR A 48 -33.19 5.69 -15.93
N GLU A 49 -33.75 4.68 -16.58
CA GLU A 49 -33.24 3.32 -16.51
C GLU A 49 -32.44 3.03 -17.79
N TYR A 50 -31.16 2.75 -17.63
CA TYR A 50 -30.27 2.35 -18.71
C TYR A 50 -30.04 0.84 -18.67
N ASN A 51 -30.37 0.17 -19.77
CA ASN A 51 -30.26 -1.29 -19.87
C ASN A 51 -28.90 -1.76 -20.41
N HIS A 52 -28.08 -0.85 -20.95
CA HIS A 52 -26.79 -1.17 -21.57
C HIS A 52 -25.57 -0.86 -20.69
N ILE A 53 -25.79 -0.33 -19.48
CA ILE A 53 -24.70 0.04 -18.56
C ILE A 53 -24.42 -1.14 -17.65
N HIS A 54 -23.24 -1.73 -17.84
CA HIS A 54 -22.74 -2.77 -16.96
C HIS A 54 -22.19 -2.12 -15.67
N LYS A 55 -23.07 -1.96 -14.68
CA LYS A 55 -22.78 -1.27 -13.40
C LYS A 55 -21.56 -1.85 -12.66
N GLU A 56 -21.28 -3.12 -12.89
CA GLU A 56 -20.14 -3.87 -12.36
C GLU A 56 -18.76 -3.48 -12.96
N TYR A 57 -18.75 -2.86 -14.16
CA TYR A 57 -17.53 -2.40 -14.85
C TYR A 57 -17.43 -0.87 -14.91
N ALA A 58 -18.31 -0.18 -14.19
CA ALA A 58 -18.49 1.27 -14.31
C ALA A 58 -17.79 2.05 -13.18
N ALA A 59 -17.11 1.36 -12.25
CA ALA A 59 -16.43 1.95 -11.09
C ALA A 59 -15.13 1.20 -10.75
N CYS A 60 -14.23 1.10 -11.72
CA CYS A 60 -13.07 0.21 -11.69
C CYS A 60 -11.72 0.95 -11.58
N GLU A 61 -11.69 2.25 -11.31
CA GLU A 61 -10.39 2.92 -11.13
C GLU A 61 -9.74 2.52 -9.79
N HIS A 62 -8.45 2.18 -9.81
CA HIS A 62 -7.69 1.85 -8.60
C HIS A 62 -7.31 3.12 -7.83
N ASP A 63 -7.30 3.04 -6.50
CA ASP A 63 -7.00 4.17 -5.61
C ASP A 63 -5.53 4.64 -5.75
N PHE A 64 -5.29 5.94 -5.61
CA PHE A 64 -4.03 6.65 -5.92
C PHE A 64 -2.91 6.34 -4.91
N THR A 65 -2.37 5.12 -4.91
CA THR A 65 -1.27 4.73 -4.00
C THR A 65 -0.23 3.87 -4.72
N GLY A 66 0.54 4.49 -5.61
CA GLY A 66 1.79 3.93 -6.15
C GLY A 66 2.94 4.95 -5.97
N PRO A 67 4.22 4.52 -5.97
CA PRO A 67 5.35 5.43 -5.86
C PRO A 67 5.35 6.43 -7.03
N ILE A 68 5.41 7.71 -6.70
CA ILE A 68 5.23 8.84 -7.62
C ILE A 68 6.63 9.27 -8.09
N GLU A 69 6.96 9.08 -9.37
CA GLU A 69 7.90 9.98 -10.05
C GLU A 69 7.35 11.41 -9.86
N GLU A 70 8.14 12.37 -9.36
CA GLU A 70 7.65 13.72 -9.03
C GLU A 70 7.06 14.45 -10.25
N ILE A 71 5.78 14.18 -10.56
CA ILE A 71 5.05 14.91 -11.58
C ILE A 71 4.75 16.29 -10.97
N PRO A 72 5.27 17.37 -11.57
CA PRO A 72 5.18 18.70 -11.00
C PRO A 72 3.74 19.16 -10.97
N PHE A 73 3.40 19.95 -9.94
CA PHE A 73 2.17 20.71 -9.94
C PHE A 73 2.36 21.99 -10.77
N ILE A 74 1.42 22.27 -11.66
CA ILE A 74 1.37 23.55 -12.39
C ILE A 74 0.16 24.32 -11.88
N SER A 75 0.43 25.50 -11.33
CA SER A 75 -0.56 26.52 -11.00
C SER A 75 -0.54 27.64 -12.04
N HIS A 76 -1.71 28.18 -12.34
CA HIS A 76 -1.91 29.35 -13.17
C HIS A 76 -1.98 30.62 -12.32
N GLU A 77 -1.49 31.73 -12.88
CA GLU A 77 -1.83 33.05 -12.36
C GLU A 77 -3.32 33.30 -12.60
N LEU A 78 -4.07 33.55 -11.53
CA LEU A 78 -5.52 33.64 -11.58
C LEU A 78 -5.97 35.00 -12.15
N GLU A 79 -6.30 35.00 -13.45
CA GLU A 79 -7.07 36.07 -14.08
C GLU A 79 -8.58 35.91 -13.81
N THR A 80 -9.40 36.91 -14.18
CA THR A 80 -10.86 36.78 -14.11
C THR A 80 -11.36 35.70 -15.07
N LEU A 81 -11.69 34.53 -14.54
CA LEU A 81 -12.22 33.40 -15.31
C LEU A 81 -13.70 33.58 -15.65
N PRO A 82 -14.19 33.08 -16.80
CA PRO A 82 -15.61 33.15 -17.13
C PRO A 82 -16.43 32.30 -16.14
N THR A 83 -17.69 32.66 -15.93
CA THR A 83 -18.64 31.91 -15.08
C THR A 83 -19.00 30.56 -15.67
N ASN A 84 -19.08 30.47 -17.01
CA ASN A 84 -19.34 29.24 -17.74
C ASN A 84 -18.26 29.04 -18.80
N PHE A 85 -17.81 27.81 -18.97
CA PHE A 85 -16.79 27.44 -19.93
C PHE A 85 -17.09 26.06 -20.53
N ASP A 86 -16.98 25.95 -21.85
CA ASP A 86 -17.17 24.71 -22.60
C ASP A 86 -16.07 24.60 -23.67
N ALA A 87 -15.17 23.62 -23.51
CA ALA A 87 -14.07 23.40 -24.42
C ALA A 87 -14.53 23.15 -25.87
N ARG A 88 -15.73 22.58 -26.07
CA ARG A 88 -16.30 22.31 -27.40
C ARG A 88 -16.65 23.60 -28.16
N GLN A 89 -16.85 24.70 -27.45
CA GLN A 89 -17.12 26.01 -28.05
C GLN A 89 -15.80 26.73 -28.36
N LYS A 90 -14.86 26.74 -27.40
CA LYS A 90 -13.56 27.40 -27.57
C LYS A 90 -12.72 26.74 -28.67
N TRP A 91 -12.65 25.41 -28.67
CA TRP A 91 -11.90 24.63 -29.66
C TRP A 91 -12.84 23.86 -30.59
N ALA A 92 -13.78 24.57 -31.20
CA ALA A 92 -14.84 23.96 -32.02
C ALA A 92 -14.33 23.14 -33.23
N HIS A 93 -13.09 23.36 -33.66
CA HIS A 93 -12.45 22.56 -34.71
C HIS A 93 -12.06 21.17 -34.21
N CYS A 94 -11.76 20.98 -32.93
CA CYS A 94 -11.40 19.70 -32.33
C CYS A 94 -12.63 18.82 -32.08
N GLU A 95 -12.95 17.98 -33.06
CA GLU A 95 -14.06 17.03 -32.99
C GLU A 95 -13.91 16.02 -31.84
N SER A 96 -12.68 15.62 -31.49
CA SER A 96 -12.38 14.68 -30.40
C SER A 96 -12.96 15.10 -29.03
N ILE A 97 -13.14 16.40 -28.79
CA ILE A 97 -13.70 16.94 -27.54
C ILE A 97 -15.20 16.62 -27.44
N ARG A 98 -15.88 16.47 -28.58
CA ARG A 98 -17.31 16.12 -28.67
C ARG A 98 -17.54 14.63 -28.67
N ASP A 99 -16.56 13.85 -29.08
CA ASP A 99 -16.68 12.41 -29.16
C ASP A 99 -16.79 11.81 -27.77
N ILE A 100 -17.75 10.90 -27.62
CA ILE A 100 -17.96 10.13 -26.40
C ILE A 100 -17.83 8.66 -26.77
N TYR A 101 -16.90 7.99 -26.11
CA TYR A 101 -16.55 6.61 -26.41
C TYR A 101 -17.15 5.65 -25.40
N ASN A 102 -17.11 4.36 -25.70
CA ASN A 102 -17.72 3.32 -24.88
C ASN A 102 -16.67 2.26 -24.52
N GLN A 103 -16.37 2.15 -23.23
CA GLN A 103 -15.43 1.18 -22.68
C GLN A 103 -15.96 -0.26 -22.64
N GLY A 104 -17.27 -0.44 -22.85
CA GLY A 104 -17.98 -1.72 -22.71
C GLY A 104 -17.83 -2.34 -21.32
N ALA A 105 -17.97 -3.67 -21.25
CA ALA A 105 -17.93 -4.46 -20.01
C ALA A 105 -16.49 -4.75 -19.54
N CYS A 106 -15.59 -3.76 -19.59
CA CYS A 106 -14.17 -3.95 -19.28
C CYS A 106 -13.76 -3.30 -17.95
N GLY A 107 -14.20 -2.08 -17.65
CA GLY A 107 -13.67 -1.34 -16.48
C GLY A 107 -12.43 -0.49 -16.78
N SER A 108 -12.16 -0.21 -18.05
CA SER A 108 -11.01 0.56 -18.52
C SER A 108 -11.22 2.09 -18.49
N CYS A 109 -12.08 2.61 -17.61
CA CYS A 109 -12.35 4.05 -17.51
C CYS A 109 -11.09 4.90 -17.36
N TRP A 110 -10.08 4.40 -16.63
CA TRP A 110 -8.76 4.99 -16.49
C TRP A 110 -8.08 5.23 -17.86
N ALA A 111 -8.12 4.24 -18.75
CA ALA A 111 -7.52 4.30 -20.07
C ALA A 111 -8.27 5.28 -20.98
N PHE A 112 -9.61 5.27 -20.93
CA PHE A 112 -10.44 6.22 -21.67
C PHE A 112 -10.26 7.66 -21.18
N GLY A 113 -10.27 7.91 -19.87
CA GLY A 113 -10.05 9.23 -19.30
C GLY A 113 -8.71 9.82 -19.75
N CYS A 114 -7.66 9.01 -19.79
CA CYS A 114 -6.32 9.42 -20.20
C CYS A 114 -6.17 9.60 -21.72
N ALA A 115 -6.47 8.59 -22.53
CA ALA A 115 -6.23 8.64 -23.99
C ALA A 115 -7.12 9.67 -24.70
N THR A 116 -8.34 9.90 -24.21
CA THR A 116 -9.26 10.90 -24.77
C THR A 116 -8.84 12.31 -24.39
N THR A 117 -8.35 12.52 -23.16
CA THR A 117 -7.71 13.78 -22.75
C THR A 117 -6.47 14.05 -23.60
N ALA A 118 -5.65 13.03 -23.83
CA ALA A 118 -4.45 13.12 -24.67
C ALA A 118 -4.79 13.47 -26.13
N SER A 119 -5.86 12.90 -26.67
CA SER A 119 -6.36 13.19 -28.02
C SER A 119 -6.79 14.66 -28.14
N ASP A 120 -7.55 15.17 -27.16
CA ASP A 120 -8.02 16.56 -27.15
C ASP A 120 -6.88 17.56 -27.07
N ARG A 121 -5.93 17.32 -26.15
CA ARG A 121 -4.77 18.19 -25.99
C ARG A 121 -3.86 18.16 -27.22
N THR A 122 -3.73 17.00 -27.85
CA THR A 122 -3.02 16.88 -29.14
C THR A 122 -3.69 17.74 -30.22
N CYS A 123 -5.03 17.70 -30.32
CA CYS A 123 -5.73 18.56 -31.27
C CYS A 123 -5.57 20.06 -30.96
N ILE A 124 -5.76 20.45 -29.70
CA ILE A 124 -5.70 21.85 -29.26
C ILE A 124 -4.32 22.47 -29.54
N HIS A 125 -3.25 21.76 -29.19
CA HIS A 125 -1.89 22.31 -29.24
C HIS A 125 -1.19 22.07 -30.58
N ASN A 126 -1.48 20.96 -31.27
CA ASN A 126 -0.82 20.61 -32.54
C ASN A 126 -1.69 20.89 -33.78
N LYS A 127 -2.96 21.30 -33.60
CA LYS A 127 -3.95 21.47 -34.68
C LYS A 127 -4.09 20.21 -35.56
N ALA A 128 -3.87 19.05 -34.96
CA ALA A 128 -3.90 17.75 -35.63
C ALA A 128 -5.03 16.91 -35.03
N HIS A 129 -5.97 16.47 -35.87
CA HIS A 129 -7.03 15.55 -35.45
C HIS A 129 -6.45 14.14 -35.36
N VAL A 130 -6.13 13.73 -34.13
CA VAL A 130 -5.59 12.41 -33.83
C VAL A 130 -6.39 11.81 -32.70
N ARG A 131 -6.95 10.61 -32.93
CA ARG A 131 -7.59 9.81 -31.90
C ARG A 131 -6.59 8.79 -31.40
N LEU A 132 -6.12 8.96 -30.18
CA LEU A 132 -5.16 8.07 -29.53
C LEU A 132 -5.89 6.85 -28.96
N ALA A 133 -5.26 5.68 -29.06
CA ALA A 133 -5.85 4.40 -28.74
C ALA A 133 -5.77 4.07 -27.24
N GLU A 134 -6.94 3.86 -26.62
CA GLU A 134 -7.04 3.33 -25.26
C GLU A 134 -6.44 1.92 -25.16
N GLN A 135 -6.61 1.11 -26.22
CA GLN A 135 -6.07 -0.26 -26.31
C GLN A 135 -4.55 -0.29 -26.16
N ASP A 136 -3.84 0.76 -26.56
CA ASP A 136 -2.39 0.79 -26.54
C ASP A 136 -1.82 0.82 -25.10
N LEU A 137 -2.63 1.30 -24.16
CA LEU A 137 -2.30 1.29 -22.73
C LEU A 137 -2.28 -0.12 -22.14
N GLU A 138 -2.75 -1.17 -22.85
CA GLU A 138 -2.55 -2.57 -22.45
C GLU A 138 -1.08 -2.98 -22.37
N CYS A 139 -0.20 -2.21 -23.04
CA CYS A 139 1.24 -2.40 -22.98
C CYS A 139 1.88 -1.85 -21.70
N MET A 140 1.08 -1.23 -20.83
CA MET A 140 1.50 -0.89 -19.47
C MET A 140 1.37 -2.13 -18.59
N GLU A 141 2.39 -2.43 -17.78
CA GLU A 141 2.37 -3.58 -16.87
C GLU A 141 1.39 -3.42 -15.68
N ILE A 142 0.65 -2.30 -15.60
CA ILE A 142 -0.06 -1.83 -14.39
C ILE A 142 -1.53 -1.40 -14.69
N GLY A 143 -2.19 -2.02 -15.69
CA GLY A 143 -3.63 -1.82 -15.89
C GLY A 143 -4.22 -2.45 -17.15
N VAL A 144 -5.39 -3.08 -17.02
CA VAL A 144 -6.18 -3.68 -18.12
C VAL A 144 -7.69 -3.51 -17.82
N CYS A 145 -8.55 -4.47 -18.19
CA CYS A 145 -9.92 -4.54 -17.66
C CYS A 145 -9.93 -4.71 -16.14
N GLY A 146 -10.93 -4.15 -15.47
CA GLY A 146 -11.07 -4.18 -14.01
C GLY A 146 -10.32 -3.08 -13.26
N GLY A 147 -9.47 -2.32 -13.96
CA GLY A 147 -8.84 -1.11 -13.44
C GLY A 147 -7.42 -0.86 -13.92
N GLY A 148 -6.93 0.33 -13.59
CA GLY A 148 -5.57 0.76 -13.90
C GLY A 148 -5.31 2.15 -13.33
N LEU A 149 -4.05 2.58 -13.39
CA LEU A 149 -3.61 3.85 -12.81
C LEU A 149 -3.53 4.94 -13.89
N SER A 150 -4.43 5.93 -13.80
CA SER A 150 -4.48 7.09 -14.70
C SER A 150 -3.14 7.86 -14.74
N TYR A 151 -2.44 7.93 -13.60
CA TYR A 151 -1.11 8.54 -13.49
C TYR A 151 -0.08 7.86 -14.42
N ASN A 152 0.02 6.53 -14.39
CA ASN A 152 0.95 5.77 -15.22
C ASN A 152 0.60 5.88 -16.71
N ALA A 153 -0.68 6.07 -17.05
CA ALA A 153 -1.09 6.25 -18.44
C ALA A 153 -0.57 7.55 -19.03
N PHE A 154 -0.53 8.63 -18.24
CA PHE A 154 0.08 9.89 -18.70
C PHE A 154 1.62 9.76 -18.81
N LEU A 155 2.28 9.10 -17.85
CA LEU A 155 3.71 8.80 -17.98
C LEU A 155 4.00 7.95 -19.21
N PHE A 156 3.18 6.94 -19.48
CA PHE A 156 3.31 6.13 -20.68
C PHE A 156 3.15 6.96 -21.96
N TRP A 157 2.20 7.91 -21.97
CA TRP A 157 2.05 8.84 -23.09
C TRP A 157 3.27 9.75 -23.29
N ARG A 158 3.96 10.15 -22.21
CA ARG A 158 5.23 10.91 -22.28
C ARG A 158 6.40 10.04 -22.78
N ASP A 159 6.56 8.85 -22.22
CA ASP A 159 7.79 8.07 -22.34
C ASP A 159 7.76 7.11 -23.54
N TYR A 160 6.60 6.54 -23.83
CA TYR A 160 6.42 5.52 -24.86
C TYR A 160 5.49 5.96 -25.99
N GLY A 161 4.69 7.00 -25.75
CA GLY A 161 3.71 7.52 -26.68
C GLY A 161 2.51 6.58 -26.89
N LEU A 162 1.44 7.14 -27.43
CA LEU A 162 0.23 6.39 -27.81
C LEU A 162 0.08 6.32 -29.32
N VAL A 163 -0.28 5.15 -29.84
CA VAL A 163 -0.68 5.01 -31.26
C VAL A 163 -2.11 5.50 -31.47
N THR A 164 -2.51 5.63 -32.73
CA THR A 164 -3.87 5.99 -33.11
C THR A 164 -4.84 4.82 -33.00
N GLN A 165 -6.14 5.12 -32.90
CA GLN A 165 -7.20 4.12 -32.92
C GLN A 165 -7.26 3.34 -34.24
N ASP A 166 -6.78 3.91 -35.35
CA ASP A 166 -6.66 3.19 -36.62
C ASP A 166 -5.55 2.12 -36.56
N CYS A 167 -4.50 2.36 -35.77
CA CYS A 167 -3.45 1.37 -35.52
C CYS A 167 -3.92 0.28 -34.56
N LYS A 168 -4.48 0.65 -33.40
CA LYS A 168 -4.97 -0.30 -32.38
C LYS A 168 -6.41 0.03 -31.95
N PRO A 169 -7.42 -0.48 -32.69
CA PRO A 169 -8.80 -0.38 -32.29
C PRO A 169 -9.06 -1.07 -30.95
N TYR A 170 -9.97 -0.49 -30.18
CA TYR A 170 -10.39 -1.03 -28.90
C TYR A 170 -11.10 -2.38 -29.04
N ASP A 171 -10.58 -3.40 -28.36
CA ASP A 171 -11.03 -4.78 -28.39
C ASP A 171 -10.98 -5.37 -26.97
N ILE A 172 -12.16 -5.52 -26.37
CA ILE A 172 -12.32 -6.00 -24.99
C ILE A 172 -11.86 -7.45 -24.86
N GLU A 173 -12.06 -8.29 -25.87
CA GLU A 173 -11.70 -9.72 -25.79
C GLU A 173 -10.19 -9.89 -25.65
N LYS A 174 -9.40 -9.03 -26.32
CA LYS A 174 -7.94 -8.99 -26.17
C LYS A 174 -7.49 -8.51 -24.79
N LEU A 175 -8.20 -7.56 -24.19
CA LEU A 175 -7.88 -7.04 -22.86
C LEU A 175 -8.13 -8.04 -21.73
N LEU A 176 -8.95 -9.07 -21.98
CA LEU A 176 -9.17 -10.18 -21.03
C LEU A 176 -8.03 -11.23 -21.07
N GLN A 177 -7.13 -11.19 -22.05
CA GLN A 177 -5.94 -12.04 -22.17
C GLN A 177 -4.71 -11.18 -22.50
N PRO A 178 -4.33 -10.25 -21.61
CA PRO A 178 -3.47 -9.14 -21.98
C PRO A 178 -2.08 -9.63 -22.40
N HIS A 179 -1.72 -9.32 -23.63
CA HIS A 179 -0.36 -9.40 -24.17
C HIS A 179 -0.11 -8.09 -24.90
N CYS A 180 0.99 -7.41 -24.58
CA CYS A 180 1.35 -6.18 -25.29
C CYS A 180 1.60 -6.47 -26.78
N GLU A 181 0.63 -6.12 -27.63
CA GLU A 181 0.76 -6.27 -29.08
C GLU A 181 1.35 -4.99 -29.68
N THR A 182 2.61 -5.05 -30.13
CA THR A 182 3.32 -3.90 -30.75
C THR A 182 3.15 -3.85 -32.27
N LYS A 183 1.94 -4.16 -32.77
CA LYS A 183 1.60 -4.16 -34.20
C LYS A 183 0.27 -3.44 -34.44
N CYS A 184 0.18 -2.74 -35.56
CA CYS A 184 -1.08 -2.18 -36.03
C CYS A 184 -1.89 -3.23 -36.80
N VAL A 185 -3.22 -3.13 -36.78
CA VAL A 185 -4.10 -3.98 -37.60
C VAL A 185 -4.10 -3.59 -39.09
N GLY A 186 -3.77 -2.35 -39.45
CA GLY A 186 -3.70 -1.90 -40.84
C GLY A 186 -2.37 -2.24 -41.52
N GLU A 187 -2.40 -2.87 -42.70
CA GLU A 187 -1.19 -3.27 -43.45
C GLU A 187 -0.24 -2.10 -43.82
N ASN A 188 -0.76 -0.87 -43.85
CA ASN A 188 -0.01 0.34 -44.18
C ASN A 188 0.39 1.19 -42.95
N LEU A 189 0.01 0.77 -41.74
CA LEU A 189 0.30 1.49 -40.49
C LEU A 189 1.48 0.82 -39.76
N ASN A 190 2.39 1.64 -39.25
CA ASN A 190 3.57 1.16 -38.53
C ASN A 190 3.51 1.62 -37.08
N TYR A 191 3.47 0.65 -36.17
CA TYR A 191 3.28 0.87 -34.73
C TYR A 191 4.24 1.93 -34.15
N THR A 192 5.54 1.85 -34.47
CA THR A 192 6.52 2.81 -33.95
C THR A 192 6.40 4.19 -34.57
N LYS A 193 6.00 4.28 -35.85
CA LYS A 193 5.84 5.57 -36.54
C LYS A 193 4.53 6.29 -36.20
N ASP A 194 3.55 5.55 -35.72
CA ASP A 194 2.23 6.06 -35.35
C ASP A 194 2.18 6.58 -33.90
N LYS A 195 3.29 6.55 -33.17
CA LYS A 195 3.37 7.01 -31.77
C LYS A 195 3.30 8.54 -31.67
N HIS A 196 2.41 9.01 -30.80
CA HIS A 196 2.25 10.40 -30.40
C HIS A 196 2.63 10.58 -28.93
N PHE A 197 3.51 11.53 -28.65
CA PHE A 197 4.11 11.72 -27.33
C PHE A 197 3.60 12.99 -26.64
N ALA A 198 3.45 12.94 -25.33
CA ALA A 198 3.30 14.15 -24.52
C ALA A 198 4.64 14.89 -24.42
N ALA A 199 4.62 16.21 -24.57
CA ALA A 199 5.81 17.02 -24.30
C ALA A 199 6.12 17.12 -22.80
N SER A 200 5.09 17.11 -21.97
CA SER A 200 5.18 17.11 -20.52
C SER A 200 3.92 16.50 -19.91
N VAL A 201 4.05 16.04 -18.67
CA VAL A 201 2.95 15.59 -17.82
C VAL A 201 3.06 16.35 -16.51
N TYR A 202 1.93 16.81 -15.99
CA TYR A 202 1.85 17.59 -14.77
C TYR A 202 0.51 17.37 -14.08
N ARG A 203 0.45 17.77 -12.80
CA ARG A 203 -0.78 17.77 -12.00
C ARG A 203 -1.29 19.20 -11.84
N VAL A 204 -2.60 19.34 -11.76
CA VAL A 204 -3.24 20.61 -11.39
C VAL A 204 -3.54 20.56 -9.90
N PRO A 205 -3.23 21.62 -9.12
CA PRO A 205 -3.64 21.70 -7.72
C PRO A 205 -5.14 21.46 -7.56
N ASN A 206 -5.55 20.84 -6.46
CA ASN A 206 -6.95 20.57 -6.15
C ASN A 206 -7.67 21.83 -5.62
N GLU A 207 -7.61 22.91 -6.40
CA GLU A 207 -8.25 24.19 -6.14
C GLU A 207 -9.19 24.51 -7.31
N VAL A 208 -10.43 24.93 -7.01
CA VAL A 208 -11.48 25.13 -8.04
C VAL A 208 -10.98 26.06 -9.13
N ASP A 209 -10.36 27.17 -8.73
CA ASP A 209 -9.91 28.20 -9.66
C ASP A 209 -8.68 27.75 -10.47
N GLN A 210 -7.82 26.90 -9.92
CA GLN A 210 -6.68 26.32 -10.67
C GLN A 210 -7.16 25.33 -11.73
N ILE A 211 -8.15 24.49 -11.41
CA ILE A 211 -8.77 23.57 -12.35
C ILE A 211 -9.52 24.33 -13.46
N ARG A 212 -10.28 25.36 -13.09
CA ARG A 212 -10.96 26.24 -14.06
C ARG A 212 -9.96 26.96 -14.96
N ALA A 213 -8.86 27.46 -14.39
CA ALA A 213 -7.81 28.12 -15.14
C ALA A 213 -7.14 27.17 -16.13
N GLU A 214 -6.82 25.93 -15.72
CA GLU A 214 -6.25 24.92 -16.62
C GLU A 214 -7.20 24.58 -17.76
N LEU A 215 -8.48 24.34 -17.48
CA LEU A 215 -9.49 24.06 -18.51
C LEU A 215 -9.59 25.20 -19.52
N VAL A 216 -9.57 26.45 -19.05
CA VAL A 216 -9.60 27.64 -19.90
C VAL A 216 -8.31 27.76 -20.71
N ALA A 217 -7.14 27.57 -20.10
CA ALA A 217 -5.85 27.78 -20.74
C ALA A 217 -5.54 26.69 -21.79
N ASN A 218 -5.66 25.42 -21.38
CA ASN A 218 -5.08 24.29 -22.08
C ASN A 218 -6.09 23.20 -22.49
N GLY A 219 -7.35 23.32 -22.07
CA GLY A 219 -8.42 22.42 -22.47
C GLY A 219 -8.65 21.25 -21.52
N PRO A 220 -9.27 20.16 -22.00
CA PRO A 220 -9.74 19.08 -21.14
C PRO A 220 -8.66 18.46 -20.24
N ILE A 221 -9.10 17.97 -19.08
CA ILE A 221 -8.27 17.26 -18.11
C ILE A 221 -8.91 15.92 -17.74
N GLN A 222 -8.10 14.95 -17.33
CA GLN A 222 -8.60 13.74 -16.70
C GLN A 222 -8.86 14.02 -15.22
N ALA A 223 -9.97 13.50 -14.70
CA ALA A 223 -10.29 13.53 -13.28
C ALA A 223 -10.98 12.23 -12.86
N SER A 224 -10.83 11.91 -11.58
CA SER A 224 -11.38 10.70 -10.96
C SER A 224 -12.36 11.12 -9.87
N PHE A 225 -13.49 10.43 -9.75
CA PHE A 225 -14.48 10.73 -8.71
C PHE A 225 -15.18 9.48 -8.18
N LYS A 226 -15.76 9.59 -7.00
CA LYS A 226 -16.54 8.53 -6.36
C LYS A 226 -17.89 8.36 -7.07
N VAL A 227 -18.18 7.13 -7.49
CA VAL A 227 -19.45 6.77 -8.12
C VAL A 227 -20.34 6.06 -7.11
N TYR A 228 -21.59 6.52 -7.00
CA TYR A 228 -22.63 5.93 -6.16
C TYR A 228 -23.70 5.27 -7.04
N ALA A 229 -24.51 4.39 -6.46
CA ALA A 229 -25.47 3.59 -7.24
C ALA A 229 -26.50 4.43 -8.03
N ASP A 230 -26.82 5.62 -7.52
CA ASP A 230 -27.73 6.59 -8.13
C ASP A 230 -27.14 7.30 -9.34
N PHE A 231 -25.81 7.40 -9.43
CA PHE A 231 -25.14 7.95 -10.60
C PHE A 231 -25.47 7.15 -11.86
N PHE A 232 -25.58 5.82 -11.77
CA PHE A 232 -25.94 4.99 -12.93
C PHE A 232 -27.33 5.30 -13.50
N ASP A 233 -28.19 5.94 -12.71
CA ASP A 233 -29.53 6.32 -13.12
C ASP A 233 -29.57 7.76 -13.67
N TYR A 234 -28.47 8.53 -13.61
CA TYR A 234 -28.42 9.93 -14.03
C TYR A 234 -28.79 10.12 -15.50
N LYS A 235 -29.76 10.99 -15.76
CA LYS A 235 -30.25 11.35 -17.10
C LYS A 235 -29.91 12.77 -17.51
N SER A 236 -30.13 13.76 -16.65
CA SER A 236 -29.97 15.18 -17.02
C SER A 236 -29.95 16.12 -15.81
N GLY A 237 -29.52 17.37 -16.00
CA GLY A 237 -29.38 18.38 -14.94
C GLY A 237 -28.09 18.24 -14.13
N VAL A 238 -27.97 18.95 -13.00
CA VAL A 238 -26.75 18.92 -12.16
C VAL A 238 -26.81 17.75 -11.19
N TYR A 239 -26.01 16.71 -11.46
CA TYR A 239 -25.92 15.53 -10.60
C TYR A 239 -25.40 15.89 -9.21
N ILE A 240 -26.16 15.44 -8.21
CA ILE A 240 -25.79 15.44 -6.80
C ILE A 240 -26.10 14.06 -6.26
N HIS A 241 -25.14 13.40 -5.62
CA HIS A 241 -25.37 12.11 -4.98
C HIS A 241 -26.53 12.25 -3.98
N SER A 242 -27.64 11.58 -4.26
CA SER A 242 -28.90 11.69 -3.54
C SER A 242 -29.34 10.40 -2.86
N TYR A 243 -28.94 9.23 -3.36
CA TYR A 243 -29.32 7.92 -2.80
C TYR A 243 -28.35 6.82 -3.25
N GLY A 244 -28.45 5.63 -2.67
CA GLY A 244 -27.64 4.49 -3.12
C GLY A 244 -26.22 4.47 -2.54
N LYS A 245 -25.58 3.31 -2.56
CA LYS A 245 -24.28 3.09 -1.90
C LYS A 245 -23.13 3.40 -2.84
N LEU A 246 -21.95 3.74 -2.29
CA LEU A 246 -20.71 3.86 -3.04
C LEU A 246 -20.45 2.57 -3.84
N GLN A 247 -20.07 2.72 -5.10
CA GLN A 247 -19.83 1.64 -6.06
C GLN A 247 -18.34 1.51 -6.41
N GLY A 248 -17.56 2.59 -6.25
CA GLY A 248 -16.12 2.63 -6.51
C GLY A 248 -15.69 4.00 -7.03
N TYR A 249 -14.58 4.04 -7.75
CA TYR A 249 -14.05 5.23 -8.40
C TYR A 249 -14.17 5.13 -9.91
N HIS A 250 -14.35 6.28 -10.57
CA HIS A 250 -14.50 6.37 -12.00
C HIS A 250 -13.73 7.53 -12.58
N SER A 251 -13.00 7.25 -13.66
CA SER A 251 -12.19 8.23 -14.40
C SER A 251 -13.02 8.83 -15.53
N VAL A 252 -13.02 10.15 -15.62
CA VAL A 252 -13.72 10.93 -16.64
C VAL A 252 -12.82 12.02 -17.21
N ARG A 253 -13.18 12.50 -18.39
CA ARG A 253 -12.56 13.67 -19.01
C ARG A 253 -13.42 14.90 -18.71
N VAL A 254 -12.92 15.86 -17.94
CA VAL A 254 -13.58 17.13 -17.65
C VAL A 254 -13.33 18.10 -18.81
N ILE A 255 -14.40 18.64 -19.40
CA ILE A 255 -14.36 19.46 -20.62
C ILE A 255 -14.89 20.89 -20.40
N GLY A 256 -15.38 21.20 -19.20
CA GLY A 256 -15.96 22.51 -18.92
C GLY A 256 -16.48 22.66 -17.50
N TYR A 257 -17.09 23.81 -17.23
CA TYR A 257 -17.73 24.11 -15.96
C TYR A 257 -18.78 25.21 -16.14
N GLY A 258 -19.69 25.38 -15.18
CA GLY A 258 -20.70 26.41 -15.26
C GLY A 258 -21.56 26.55 -14.02
N VAL A 259 -22.61 27.36 -14.13
CA VAL A 259 -23.61 27.57 -13.09
C VAL A 259 -25.00 27.38 -13.67
N GLU A 260 -25.76 26.44 -13.10
CA GLU A 260 -27.15 26.18 -13.47
C GLU A 260 -28.03 26.26 -12.22
N ASN A 261 -29.08 27.09 -12.26
CA ASN A 261 -29.99 27.33 -11.13
C ASN A 261 -29.27 27.71 -9.81
N GLY A 262 -28.15 28.41 -9.91
CA GLY A 262 -27.33 28.82 -8.77
C GLY A 262 -26.38 27.73 -8.24
N MET A 263 -26.32 26.56 -8.86
CA MET A 263 -25.39 25.47 -8.53
C MET A 263 -24.24 25.44 -9.52
N GLU A 264 -23.02 25.46 -8.99
CA GLU A 264 -21.79 25.32 -9.78
C GLU A 264 -21.55 23.85 -10.17
N TYR A 265 -21.12 23.62 -11.39
CA TYR A 265 -20.91 22.28 -11.92
C TYR A 265 -19.63 22.16 -12.76
N TRP A 266 -19.11 20.94 -12.84
CA TRP A 266 -18.19 20.47 -13.86
C TRP A 266 -18.97 19.79 -14.99
N LEU A 267 -18.56 20.05 -16.23
CA LEU A 267 -19.06 19.36 -17.41
C LEU A 267 -18.05 18.26 -17.77
N ALA A 268 -18.46 17.00 -17.69
CA ALA A 268 -17.61 15.84 -17.92
C ALA A 268 -18.13 14.96 -19.07
N ALA A 269 -17.20 14.48 -19.89
CA ALA A 269 -17.41 13.44 -20.89
C ALA A 269 -17.15 12.07 -20.23
N ASN A 270 -18.16 11.20 -20.25
CA ASN A 270 -18.07 9.85 -19.72
C ASN A 270 -17.61 8.86 -20.82
N SER A 271 -17.35 7.60 -20.46
CA SER A 271 -16.88 6.50 -21.32
C SER A 271 -17.93 5.39 -21.50
N TRP A 272 -19.23 5.70 -21.41
CA TRP A 272 -20.35 4.73 -21.50
C TRP A 272 -21.21 4.87 -22.77
N GLY A 273 -20.76 5.64 -23.77
CA GLY A 273 -21.57 5.93 -24.96
C GLY A 273 -22.81 6.77 -24.63
N GLU A 274 -23.98 6.41 -25.17
CA GLU A 274 -25.24 7.14 -24.95
C GLU A 274 -25.73 7.05 -23.50
N TRP A 275 -25.33 8.03 -22.69
CA TRP A 275 -25.68 8.14 -21.28
C TRP A 275 -25.65 9.60 -20.81
N GLY A 276 -26.56 10.00 -19.91
CA GLY A 276 -26.70 11.39 -19.46
C GLY A 276 -27.30 12.36 -20.50
N GLU A 277 -27.12 13.66 -20.27
CA GLU A 277 -27.70 14.72 -21.10
C GLU A 277 -26.77 14.99 -22.27
N HIS A 278 -27.26 14.73 -23.49
CA HIS A 278 -26.48 14.91 -24.72
C HIS A 278 -25.09 14.24 -24.64
N VAL A 279 -25.06 13.01 -24.12
CA VAL A 279 -23.86 12.15 -24.03
C VAL A 279 -22.78 12.68 -23.05
N THR A 280 -23.10 13.72 -22.27
CA THR A 280 -22.24 14.34 -21.25
C THR A 280 -22.93 14.34 -19.89
N SER A 281 -22.16 14.36 -18.81
CA SER A 281 -22.67 14.51 -17.44
C SER A 281 -22.28 15.84 -16.83
N ILE A 282 -23.23 16.46 -16.14
CA ILE A 282 -23.02 17.67 -15.37
C ILE A 282 -22.95 17.26 -13.89
N MET A 283 -21.80 17.46 -13.25
CA MET A 283 -21.55 17.05 -11.86
C MET A 283 -21.36 18.27 -10.96
N LEU A 284 -21.91 18.26 -9.75
CA LEU A 284 -21.67 19.34 -8.78
C LEU A 284 -20.18 19.52 -8.48
N ALA A 285 -19.72 20.77 -8.40
CA ALA A 285 -18.31 21.09 -8.16
C ALA A 285 -17.71 20.39 -6.92
N LEU A 286 -18.52 20.21 -5.86
CA LEU A 286 -18.14 19.55 -4.60
C LEU A 286 -17.91 18.04 -4.71
N LEU A 287 -18.53 17.33 -5.66
CA LEU A 287 -18.40 15.87 -5.79
C LEU A 287 -17.03 15.45 -6.34
N LEU A 288 -16.43 16.25 -7.22
CA LEU A 288 -15.04 16.05 -7.67
C LEU A 288 -14.04 16.33 -6.52
N PHE A 289 -14.34 17.31 -5.66
CA PHE A 289 -13.51 17.63 -4.50
C PHE A 289 -13.46 16.49 -3.47
N MET A 290 -14.57 15.77 -3.27
CA MET A 290 -14.69 14.68 -2.28
C MET A 290 -13.91 13.39 -2.62
N ALA A 291 -13.27 13.32 -3.80
CA ALA A 291 -12.38 12.21 -4.16
C ALA A 291 -10.98 12.33 -3.51
N ILE A 292 -10.60 13.52 -3.03
CA ILE A 292 -9.30 13.75 -2.34
C ILE A 292 -9.52 14.33 -0.93
N THR A 293 -10.72 14.83 -0.60
CA THR A 293 -11.06 15.30 0.75
C THR A 293 -11.86 14.29 1.58
N GLU A 294 -11.32 13.10 1.85
CA GLU A 294 -11.64 12.41 3.13
C GLU A 294 -10.86 13.06 4.30
N TRP A 295 -11.03 14.38 4.45
CA TRP A 295 -10.61 15.13 5.64
C TRP A 295 -11.82 15.54 6.51
N ALA A 296 -13.01 15.05 6.15
CA ALA A 296 -14.24 15.27 6.89
C ALA A 296 -14.95 13.94 7.17
N THR A 297 -14.31 13.07 7.93
CA THR A 297 -14.99 12.02 8.70
C THR A 297 -15.60 12.64 9.94
N ALA A 298 -16.83 12.26 10.29
CA ALA A 298 -17.44 12.66 11.55
C ALA A 298 -16.53 12.24 12.71
N GLY A 299 -15.95 13.22 13.40
CA GLY A 299 -15.02 13.01 14.52
C GLY A 299 -13.61 13.53 14.27
N PHE A 300 -13.16 13.67 13.01
CA PHE A 300 -11.82 14.21 12.71
C PHE A 300 -11.68 15.64 13.19
N ASP A 301 -10.73 15.86 14.10
CA ASP A 301 -10.41 17.15 14.68
C ASP A 301 -9.05 17.61 14.14
N PRO A 302 -9.01 18.60 13.23
CA PRO A 302 -7.76 19.06 12.62
C PRO A 302 -6.76 19.63 13.63
N GLU A 303 -7.24 20.27 14.69
CA GLU A 303 -6.36 20.81 15.75
C GLU A 303 -5.78 19.66 16.58
N LEU A 304 -6.58 18.63 16.85
CA LEU A 304 -6.11 17.42 17.50
C LEU A 304 -5.14 16.65 16.61
N HIS A 305 -5.37 16.60 15.29
CA HIS A 305 -4.45 15.99 14.34
C HIS A 305 -3.13 16.75 14.27
N GLU A 306 -3.16 18.09 14.25
CA GLU A 306 -1.93 18.89 14.34
C GLU A 306 -1.17 18.58 15.64
N LYS A 307 -1.87 18.49 16.78
CA LYS A 307 -1.26 18.08 18.05
C LYS A 307 -0.69 16.66 18.00
N PHE A 308 -1.39 15.71 17.39
CA PHE A 308 -0.89 14.35 17.15
C PHE A 308 0.39 14.36 16.31
N MET A 309 0.46 15.23 15.30
CA MET A 309 1.64 15.35 14.43
C MET A 309 2.80 16.12 15.07
N THR A 310 2.56 16.91 16.11
CA THR A 310 3.55 17.86 16.68
C THR A 310 3.96 17.56 18.12
N MET A 311 3.14 16.84 18.89
CA MET A 311 3.43 16.46 20.28
C MET A 311 4.12 15.08 20.34
N PRO A 312 5.05 14.87 21.28
CA PRO A 312 5.54 13.54 21.61
C PRO A 312 4.38 12.59 21.97
N LYS A 313 4.41 11.34 21.49
CA LYS A 313 3.28 10.39 21.60
C LYS A 313 2.79 10.21 23.05
N SER A 314 3.68 10.11 24.04
CA SER A 314 3.32 10.02 25.46
C SER A 314 2.61 11.28 25.99
N ALA A 315 3.05 12.47 25.59
CA ALA A 315 2.40 13.74 25.94
C ALA A 315 1.04 13.89 25.25
N PHE A 316 0.93 13.42 24.01
CA PHE A 316 -0.33 13.38 23.29
C PHE A 316 -1.34 12.41 23.93
N VAL A 317 -0.89 11.23 24.37
CA VAL A 317 -1.70 10.26 25.13
C VAL A 317 -2.22 10.88 26.43
N GLU A 318 -1.39 11.59 27.19
CA GLU A 318 -1.82 12.33 28.37
C GLU A 318 -2.82 13.43 28.03
N TYR A 319 -2.52 14.25 27.01
CA TYR A 319 -3.37 15.33 26.55
C TYR A 319 -4.76 14.84 26.11
N PHE A 320 -4.80 13.83 25.24
CA PHE A 320 -6.03 13.23 24.72
C PHE A 320 -6.86 12.62 25.86
N ASN A 321 -6.23 11.88 26.77
CA ASN A 321 -6.93 11.23 27.88
C ASN A 321 -7.47 12.22 28.93
N GLN A 322 -6.92 13.44 29.00
CA GLN A 322 -7.48 14.54 29.81
C GLN A 322 -8.70 15.20 29.14
N GLN A 323 -8.87 15.05 27.82
CA GLN A 323 -10.05 15.56 27.12
C GLN A 323 -11.29 14.68 27.38
N ASN A 324 -12.46 15.26 27.09
CA ASN A 324 -13.77 14.63 27.29
C ASN A 324 -14.21 13.81 26.06
N TYR A 325 -13.32 13.03 25.47
CA TYR A 325 -13.66 12.08 24.40
C TYR A 325 -14.32 10.82 24.95
N SER A 326 -15.14 10.16 24.11
CA SER A 326 -15.86 8.91 24.44
C SER A 326 -14.96 7.69 24.60
N TRP A 327 -13.68 7.82 24.24
CA TRP A 327 -12.68 6.78 24.28
C TRP A 327 -11.37 7.30 24.85
N LYS A 328 -10.49 6.36 25.18
CA LYS A 328 -9.15 6.61 25.72
C LYS A 328 -8.12 5.91 24.88
N ILE A 329 -6.91 6.47 24.89
CA ILE A 329 -5.78 5.94 24.15
C ILE A 329 -4.66 5.47 25.04
N THR A 330 -3.85 4.55 24.52
CA THR A 330 -2.63 4.06 25.15
C THR A 330 -1.62 3.72 24.08
N GLU A 331 -0.35 3.70 24.45
CA GLU A 331 0.70 3.22 23.58
C GLU A 331 0.78 1.69 23.68
N TYR A 332 0.67 1.02 22.53
CA TYR A 332 0.90 -0.42 22.40
C TYR A 332 2.22 -0.65 21.67
N ASN A 333 3.13 -1.41 22.29
CA ASN A 333 4.47 -1.65 21.75
C ASN A 333 4.54 -2.89 20.83
N HIS A 334 3.43 -3.62 20.66
CA HIS A 334 3.38 -4.92 19.98
C HIS A 334 2.46 -4.96 18.75
N ILE A 335 1.87 -3.82 18.37
CA ILE A 335 0.97 -3.72 17.22
C ILE A 335 1.74 -3.10 16.07
N HIS A 336 2.07 -3.95 15.11
CA HIS A 336 2.71 -3.53 13.87
C HIS A 336 1.64 -2.89 12.96
N GLU A 337 1.66 -1.56 12.86
CA GLU A 337 0.68 -0.76 12.10
C GLU A 337 0.54 -1.24 10.63
N GLU A 338 1.64 -1.72 10.04
CA GLU A 338 1.73 -2.27 8.69
C GLU A 338 0.92 -3.58 8.47
N TYR A 339 0.70 -4.38 9.52
CA TYR A 339 -0.05 -5.65 9.44
C TYR A 339 -1.48 -5.54 10.00
N ALA A 340 -1.83 -4.37 10.52
CA ALA A 340 -3.10 -4.13 11.20
C ALA A 340 -4.20 -3.60 10.24
N ALA A 341 -3.85 -3.25 9.00
CA ALA A 341 -4.75 -2.67 8.00
C ALA A 341 -4.69 -3.40 6.64
N CYS A 342 -4.72 -4.74 6.68
CA CYS A 342 -4.43 -5.60 5.54
C CYS A 342 -5.66 -6.21 4.83
N GLU A 343 -6.90 -5.87 5.20
CA GLU A 343 -8.04 -6.38 4.41
C GLU A 343 -8.03 -5.75 3.00
N HIS A 344 -8.07 -6.57 1.96
CA HIS A 344 -8.12 -6.05 0.60
C HIS A 344 -9.50 -5.46 0.28
N ASN A 345 -9.50 -4.29 -0.37
CA ASN A 345 -10.72 -3.76 -0.96
C ASN A 345 -11.20 -4.70 -2.08
N PHE A 346 -12.47 -5.09 -1.95
CA PHE A 346 -13.25 -5.90 -2.88
C PHE A 346 -13.03 -5.54 -4.35
N ILE A 347 -12.40 -6.42 -5.15
CA ILE A 347 -12.66 -6.59 -6.60
C ILE A 347 -12.28 -8.03 -7.01
N GLY A 348 -13.29 -8.89 -7.19
CA GLY A 348 -13.15 -10.22 -7.78
C GLY A 348 -14.50 -10.67 -8.37
N PRO A 349 -14.52 -11.59 -9.35
CA PRO A 349 -15.76 -11.99 -10.02
C PRO A 349 -16.72 -12.66 -9.02
N ILE A 350 -17.95 -12.16 -8.95
CA ILE A 350 -18.94 -12.53 -7.94
C ILE A 350 -19.78 -13.70 -8.45
N GLU A 351 -19.68 -14.85 -7.81
CA GLU A 351 -20.82 -15.77 -7.74
C GLU A 351 -21.90 -15.11 -6.84
N GLU A 352 -23.15 -14.97 -7.27
CA GLU A 352 -24.16 -14.20 -6.52
C GLU A 352 -24.44 -14.76 -5.11
N ILE A 353 -23.75 -14.28 -4.07
CA ILE A 353 -24.12 -14.58 -2.68
C ILE A 353 -25.38 -13.78 -2.32
N PRO A 354 -26.47 -14.45 -1.91
CA PRO A 354 -27.74 -13.80 -1.65
C PRO A 354 -27.68 -12.90 -0.41
N PHE A 355 -28.48 -11.84 -0.39
CA PHE A 355 -28.74 -11.07 0.82
C PHE A 355 -29.86 -11.73 1.63
N ILE A 356 -29.72 -11.71 2.95
CA ILE A 356 -30.81 -12.06 3.87
C ILE A 356 -31.24 -10.84 4.67
N SER A 357 -32.55 -10.61 4.74
CA SER A 357 -33.15 -9.59 5.57
C SER A 357 -34.12 -10.25 6.56
N HIS A 358 -34.20 -9.69 7.76
CA HIS A 358 -35.11 -10.09 8.82
C HIS A 358 -36.34 -9.18 8.85
N GLU A 359 -37.49 -9.75 9.17
CA GLU A 359 -38.65 -8.96 9.62
C GLU A 359 -38.39 -8.49 11.06
N ILE A 360 -38.32 -7.18 11.26
CA ILE A 360 -37.89 -6.58 12.53
C ILE A 360 -39.12 -6.06 13.29
N GLU A 361 -39.53 -6.75 14.35
CA GLU A 361 -40.59 -6.26 15.24
C GLU A 361 -40.03 -5.33 16.32
N THR A 362 -39.16 -5.85 17.21
CA THR A 362 -38.45 -5.08 18.25
C THR A 362 -37.11 -5.74 18.59
N LEU A 363 -36.06 -4.94 18.70
CA LEU A 363 -34.71 -5.41 19.06
C LEU A 363 -34.30 -4.84 20.42
N PRO A 364 -33.53 -5.58 21.24
CA PRO A 364 -33.03 -5.06 22.50
C PRO A 364 -32.06 -3.91 22.25
N THR A 365 -32.01 -2.92 23.15
CA THR A 365 -31.08 -1.77 23.07
C THR A 365 -29.61 -2.18 23.20
N ASN A 366 -29.33 -3.21 24.00
CA ASN A 366 -28.01 -3.80 24.17
C ASN A 366 -28.10 -5.30 23.93
N PHE A 367 -27.11 -5.85 23.26
CA PHE A 367 -27.02 -7.26 22.93
C PHE A 367 -25.58 -7.75 22.99
N ASP A 368 -25.38 -8.90 23.64
CA ASP A 368 -24.08 -9.57 23.75
C ASP A 368 -24.27 -11.07 23.51
N ALA A 369 -23.72 -11.57 22.39
CA ALA A 369 -23.83 -12.97 22.01
C ALA A 369 -23.26 -13.92 23.09
N ARG A 370 -22.26 -13.47 23.88
CA ARG A 370 -21.65 -14.26 24.96
C ARG A 370 -22.61 -14.53 26.12
N GLN A 371 -23.65 -13.70 26.25
CA GLN A 371 -24.70 -13.88 27.25
C GLN A 371 -25.79 -14.81 26.72
N LYS A 372 -26.28 -14.56 25.49
CA LYS A 372 -27.35 -15.35 24.88
C LYS A 372 -26.92 -16.80 24.63
N TRP A 373 -25.71 -17.00 24.12
CA TRP A 373 -25.15 -18.32 23.85
C TRP A 373 -23.97 -18.61 24.78
N ALA A 374 -24.18 -18.46 26.08
CA ALA A 374 -23.14 -18.62 27.10
C ALA A 374 -22.43 -19.98 27.12
N HIS A 375 -23.05 -21.01 26.54
CA HIS A 375 -22.45 -22.34 26.36
C HIS A 375 -21.40 -22.37 25.25
N CYS A 376 -21.47 -21.47 24.26
CA CYS A 376 -20.51 -21.37 23.15
C CYS A 376 -19.28 -20.56 23.57
N GLU A 377 -18.26 -21.27 24.08
CA GLU A 377 -16.99 -20.67 24.52
C GLU A 377 -16.26 -19.92 23.39
N SER A 378 -16.38 -20.39 22.14
CA SER A 378 -15.74 -19.79 20.96
C SER A 378 -16.06 -18.30 20.76
N ILE A 379 -17.22 -17.83 21.24
CA ILE A 379 -17.65 -16.42 21.13
C ILE A 379 -16.82 -15.52 22.08
N ARG A 380 -16.27 -16.09 23.16
CA ARG A 380 -15.44 -15.38 24.14
C ARG A 380 -13.97 -15.35 23.78
N ASP A 381 -13.51 -16.30 22.97
CA ASP A 381 -12.11 -16.44 22.60
C ASP A 381 -11.67 -15.26 21.74
N ILE A 382 -10.59 -14.60 22.19
CA ILE A 382 -9.90 -13.54 21.44
C ILE A 382 -8.60 -14.13 20.92
N TYR A 383 -8.40 -13.98 19.62
CA TYR A 383 -7.28 -14.61 18.92
C TYR A 383 -6.22 -13.58 18.54
N ASN A 384 -5.03 -14.05 18.18
CA ASN A 384 -3.92 -13.20 17.79
C ASN A 384 -3.38 -13.67 16.43
N GLN A 385 -3.48 -12.81 15.42
CA GLN A 385 -2.98 -13.03 14.07
C GLN A 385 -1.47 -12.76 13.93
N GLY A 386 -0.83 -12.22 14.97
CA GLY A 386 0.56 -11.75 14.94
C GLY A 386 0.83 -10.74 13.82
N ALA A 387 2.08 -10.70 13.34
CA ALA A 387 2.54 -9.81 12.28
C ALA A 387 2.17 -10.31 10.86
N CYS A 388 1.09 -11.09 10.73
CA CYS A 388 0.70 -11.65 9.43
C CYS A 388 -0.23 -10.73 8.65
N GLY A 389 -1.17 -10.03 9.29
CA GLY A 389 -2.23 -9.29 8.56
C GLY A 389 -3.34 -10.16 8.00
N SER A 390 -3.54 -11.37 8.54
CA SER A 390 -4.59 -12.30 8.13
C SER A 390 -5.96 -12.05 8.82
N CYS A 391 -6.33 -10.80 9.09
CA CYS A 391 -7.58 -10.44 9.77
C CYS A 391 -8.84 -10.95 9.04
N TRP A 392 -8.76 -11.04 7.72
CA TRP A 392 -9.77 -11.64 6.84
C TRP A 392 -10.05 -13.11 7.20
N ALA A 393 -8.99 -13.89 7.45
CA ALA A 393 -9.06 -15.31 7.77
C ALA A 393 -9.61 -15.55 9.18
N PHE A 394 -9.13 -14.77 10.16
CA PHE A 394 -9.65 -14.80 11.53
C PHE A 394 -11.11 -14.39 11.58
N GLY A 395 -11.51 -13.31 10.91
CA GLY A 395 -12.90 -12.86 10.85
C GLY A 395 -13.83 -13.96 10.35
N CYS A 396 -13.44 -14.70 9.31
CA CYS A 396 -14.21 -15.80 8.75
C CYS A 396 -14.23 -17.06 9.64
N ALA A 397 -13.05 -17.62 9.97
CA ALA A 397 -12.97 -18.92 10.68
C ALA A 397 -13.58 -18.85 12.09
N THR A 398 -13.41 -17.73 12.78
CA THR A 398 -13.97 -17.54 14.13
C THR A 398 -15.49 -17.34 14.09
N THR A 399 -16.00 -16.61 13.09
CA THR A 399 -17.44 -16.50 12.83
C THR A 399 -18.04 -17.87 12.48
N ALA A 400 -17.37 -18.65 11.64
CA ALA A 400 -17.80 -20.00 11.30
C ALA A 400 -17.86 -20.92 12.52
N SER A 401 -16.88 -20.82 13.42
CA SER A 401 -16.81 -21.59 14.68
C SER A 401 -17.99 -21.24 15.59
N ASP A 402 -18.29 -19.95 15.76
CA ASP A 402 -19.41 -19.49 16.58
C ASP A 402 -20.76 -19.94 16.04
N ARG A 403 -20.99 -19.76 14.73
CA ARG A 403 -22.25 -20.17 14.10
C ARG A 403 -22.42 -21.69 14.12
N THR A 404 -21.34 -22.44 14.03
CA THR A 404 -21.35 -23.90 14.18
C THR A 404 -21.75 -24.30 15.61
N CYS A 405 -21.20 -23.64 16.63
CA CYS A 405 -21.64 -23.87 18.00
C CYS A 405 -23.12 -23.52 18.20
N ILE A 406 -23.57 -22.37 17.73
CA ILE A 406 -24.95 -21.89 17.91
C ILE A 406 -25.97 -22.83 17.24
N HIS A 407 -25.73 -23.20 15.98
CA HIS A 407 -26.74 -23.93 15.20
C HIS A 407 -26.59 -25.46 15.26
N LYS A 408 -25.37 -25.98 15.43
CA LYS A 408 -25.13 -27.43 15.52
C LYS A 408 -24.90 -27.92 16.95
N LYS A 409 -24.81 -27.02 17.94
CA LYS A 409 -24.44 -27.36 19.34
C LYS A 409 -23.14 -28.15 19.42
N ALA A 410 -22.21 -27.85 18.51
CA ALA A 410 -20.93 -28.53 18.37
C ALA A 410 -19.81 -27.52 18.58
N HIS A 411 -18.91 -27.82 19.52
CA HIS A 411 -17.70 -27.03 19.77
C HIS A 411 -16.64 -27.41 18.73
N VAL A 412 -16.58 -26.63 17.65
CA VAL A 412 -15.61 -26.82 16.58
C VAL A 412 -14.85 -25.51 16.43
N ARG A 413 -13.52 -25.58 16.56
CA ARG A 413 -12.62 -24.46 16.32
C ARG A 413 -12.01 -24.64 14.95
N PHE A 414 -12.42 -23.82 13.98
CA PHE A 414 -11.89 -23.90 12.61
C PHE A 414 -10.51 -23.28 12.50
N ALA A 415 -9.67 -23.87 11.65
CA ALA A 415 -8.33 -23.42 11.38
C ALA A 415 -8.33 -22.25 10.41
N GLU A 416 -7.89 -21.07 10.87
CA GLU A 416 -7.56 -19.94 10.02
C GLU A 416 -6.48 -20.31 9.00
N GLN A 417 -5.52 -21.16 9.40
CA GLN A 417 -4.46 -21.69 8.54
C GLN A 417 -4.99 -22.45 7.32
N ASP A 418 -6.17 -23.07 7.40
CA ASP A 418 -6.73 -23.84 6.28
C ASP A 418 -7.13 -22.95 5.10
N LEU A 419 -7.39 -21.66 5.37
CA LEU A 419 -7.70 -20.67 4.35
C LEU A 419 -6.48 -20.31 3.49
N GLU A 420 -5.25 -20.71 3.87
CA GLU A 420 -4.06 -20.61 2.99
C GLU A 420 -4.22 -21.42 1.69
N CYS A 421 -5.12 -22.43 1.70
CA CYS A 421 -5.45 -23.22 0.53
C CYS A 421 -6.35 -22.48 -0.47
N MET A 422 -6.78 -21.28 -0.13
CA MET A 422 -7.40 -20.37 -1.08
C MET A 422 -6.31 -19.68 -1.89
N GLU A 423 -6.44 -19.69 -3.21
CA GLU A 423 -5.49 -19.00 -4.11
C GLU A 423 -5.51 -17.45 -3.98
N ILE A 424 -6.31 -16.88 -3.06
CA ILE A 424 -6.68 -15.45 -3.00
C ILE A 424 -6.61 -14.88 -1.56
N GLY A 425 -5.54 -15.18 -0.82
CA GLY A 425 -5.24 -14.50 0.46
C GLY A 425 -4.32 -15.28 1.38
N VAL A 426 -3.35 -14.59 2.00
CA VAL A 426 -2.38 -15.11 2.99
C VAL A 426 -2.04 -14.01 4.01
N CYS A 427 -0.80 -13.92 4.50
CA CYS A 427 -0.33 -12.71 5.18
C CYS A 427 -0.33 -11.49 4.25
N GLY A 428 -0.53 -10.30 4.80
CA GLY A 428 -0.64 -9.03 4.06
C GLY A 428 -2.02 -8.76 3.47
N GLY A 429 -2.93 -9.74 3.51
CA GLY A 429 -4.32 -9.53 3.17
C GLY A 429 -5.00 -10.68 2.46
N GLY A 430 -6.32 -10.54 2.31
CA GLY A 430 -7.17 -11.53 1.66
C GLY A 430 -8.62 -11.08 1.65
N LEU A 431 -9.48 -11.90 1.06
CA LEU A 431 -10.89 -11.57 0.86
C LEU A 431 -11.78 -12.43 1.78
N SER A 432 -12.35 -11.82 2.82
CA SER A 432 -13.28 -12.48 3.74
C SER A 432 -14.44 -13.17 3.02
N TYR A 433 -14.92 -12.59 1.92
CA TYR A 433 -15.97 -13.16 1.07
C TYR A 433 -15.59 -14.53 0.48
N ASN A 434 -14.40 -14.65 -0.09
CA ASN A 434 -13.92 -15.92 -0.66
C ASN A 434 -13.70 -16.96 0.45
N ALA A 435 -13.39 -16.54 1.67
CA ALA A 435 -13.24 -17.44 2.79
C ALA A 435 -14.56 -18.12 3.19
N PHE A 436 -15.67 -17.37 3.14
CA PHE A 436 -16.99 -17.98 3.34
C PHE A 436 -17.39 -18.90 2.18
N LEU A 437 -17.10 -18.54 0.92
CA LEU A 437 -17.31 -19.44 -0.22
C LEU A 437 -16.48 -20.71 -0.09
N PHE A 438 -15.22 -20.59 0.32
CA PHE A 438 -14.34 -21.73 0.58
C PHE A 438 -14.94 -22.64 1.67
N TRP A 439 -15.50 -22.06 2.73
CA TRP A 439 -16.20 -22.83 3.76
C TRP A 439 -17.44 -23.58 3.22
N ARG A 440 -18.14 -23.02 2.22
CA ARG A 440 -19.28 -23.68 1.56
C ARG A 440 -18.83 -24.79 0.60
N ASP A 441 -17.83 -24.52 -0.23
CA ASP A 441 -17.50 -25.35 -1.40
C ASP A 441 -16.44 -26.40 -1.09
N TYR A 442 -15.47 -26.06 -0.25
CA TYR A 442 -14.32 -26.90 0.08
C TYR A 442 -14.28 -27.30 1.56
N GLY A 443 -14.99 -26.58 2.42
CA GLY A 443 -15.07 -26.82 3.86
C GLY A 443 -13.81 -26.36 4.61
N LEU A 444 -13.94 -26.19 5.93
CA LEU A 444 -12.84 -25.87 6.83
C LEU A 444 -12.50 -27.06 7.72
N VAL A 445 -11.20 -27.28 7.96
CA VAL A 445 -10.72 -28.22 8.99
C VAL A 445 -10.61 -27.56 10.36
N THR A 446 -10.42 -28.37 11.40
CA THR A 446 -10.24 -27.90 12.77
C THR A 446 -8.83 -27.39 13.05
N GLN A 447 -8.69 -26.53 14.06
CA GLN A 447 -7.39 -26.08 14.59
C GLN A 447 -6.50 -27.25 15.06
N ASP A 448 -7.08 -28.37 15.51
CA ASP A 448 -6.32 -29.58 15.84
C ASP A 448 -5.71 -30.25 14.59
N CYS A 449 -6.37 -30.12 13.43
CA CYS A 449 -5.84 -30.57 12.15
C CYS A 449 -4.76 -29.62 11.65
N LYS A 450 -5.05 -28.32 11.57
CA LYS A 450 -4.11 -27.28 11.09
C LYS A 450 -3.98 -26.12 12.09
N PRO A 451 -3.04 -26.23 13.05
CA PRO A 451 -2.72 -25.13 13.94
C PRO A 451 -2.28 -23.88 13.18
N TYR A 452 -2.62 -22.71 13.71
CA TYR A 452 -2.16 -21.44 13.12
C TYR A 452 -0.64 -21.28 13.27
N ASP A 453 0.04 -21.02 12.16
CA ASP A 453 1.48 -20.92 12.04
C ASP A 453 1.84 -19.81 11.04
N ILE A 454 2.28 -18.67 11.57
CA ILE A 454 2.61 -17.48 10.78
C ILE A 454 3.79 -17.76 9.85
N GLU A 455 4.79 -18.54 10.28
CA GLU A 455 5.96 -18.84 9.46
C GLU A 455 5.57 -19.61 8.20
N LYS A 456 4.58 -20.51 8.32
CA LYS A 456 4.00 -21.20 7.16
C LYS A 456 3.18 -20.29 6.25
N LEU A 457 2.49 -19.30 6.79
CA LEU A 457 1.72 -18.34 5.99
C LEU A 457 2.61 -17.33 5.22
N LEU A 458 3.86 -17.16 5.63
CA LEU A 458 4.86 -16.35 4.93
C LEU A 458 5.51 -17.10 3.74
N GLN A 459 5.29 -18.42 3.62
CA GLN A 459 5.71 -19.28 2.50
C GLN A 459 4.53 -20.18 2.06
N PRO A 460 3.46 -19.58 1.52
CA PRO A 460 2.16 -20.23 1.46
C PRO A 460 2.13 -21.36 0.44
N HIS A 461 2.13 -22.58 0.93
CA HIS A 461 1.77 -23.76 0.15
C HIS A 461 0.55 -24.44 0.77
N CYS A 462 -0.49 -24.71 -0.04
CA CYS A 462 -1.68 -25.41 0.44
C CYS A 462 -1.33 -26.81 0.99
N GLU A 463 -1.18 -26.93 2.31
CA GLU A 463 -0.92 -28.19 2.98
C GLU A 463 -2.24 -28.93 3.24
N THR A 464 -2.48 -30.02 2.50
CA THR A 464 -3.69 -30.85 2.63
C THR A 464 -3.52 -32.02 3.60
N LYS A 465 -2.73 -31.82 4.66
CA LYS A 465 -2.46 -32.80 5.73
C LYS A 465 -2.71 -32.20 7.10
N CYS A 466 -3.20 -33.03 8.02
CA CYS A 466 -3.32 -32.66 9.42
C CYS A 466 -2.00 -32.94 10.17
N VAL A 467 -1.71 -32.17 11.21
CA VAL A 467 -0.53 -32.38 12.08
C VAL A 467 -0.68 -33.63 12.96
N GLY A 468 -1.91 -34.00 13.34
CA GLY A 468 -2.17 -35.18 14.17
C GLY A 468 -2.22 -36.50 13.39
N GLU A 469 -1.48 -37.53 13.82
CA GLU A 469 -1.38 -38.84 13.15
C GLU A 469 -2.73 -39.58 12.97
N ASN A 470 -3.75 -39.23 13.78
CA ASN A 470 -5.09 -39.83 13.73
C ASN A 470 -6.14 -38.95 13.02
N LEU A 471 -5.78 -37.76 12.57
CA LEU A 471 -6.66 -36.83 11.88
C LEU A 471 -6.43 -36.89 10.37
N ASN A 472 -7.52 -36.90 9.60
CA ASN A 472 -7.44 -36.96 8.14
C ASN A 472 -8.08 -35.69 7.56
N TYR A 473 -7.29 -34.96 6.78
CA TYR A 473 -7.66 -33.65 6.22
C TYR A 473 -9.03 -33.66 5.53
N THR A 474 -9.27 -34.61 4.61
CA THR A 474 -10.54 -34.70 3.88
C THR A 474 -11.72 -35.10 4.78
N LYS A 475 -11.48 -35.89 5.84
CA LYS A 475 -12.54 -36.31 6.78
C LYS A 475 -12.86 -35.25 7.83
N ASP A 476 -11.92 -34.33 8.10
CA ASP A 476 -12.07 -33.24 9.05
C ASP A 476 -12.73 -31.99 8.43
N LYS A 477 -13.11 -32.04 7.15
CA LYS A 477 -13.77 -30.91 6.47
C LYS A 477 -15.21 -30.72 6.96
N HIS A 478 -15.50 -29.50 7.39
CA HIS A 478 -16.82 -29.05 7.79
C HIS A 478 -17.33 -27.96 6.84
N PHE A 479 -18.54 -28.15 6.31
CA PHE A 479 -19.11 -27.30 5.28
C PHE A 479 -20.18 -26.36 5.83
N ALA A 480 -20.21 -25.13 5.30
CA ALA A 480 -21.34 -24.24 5.45
C ALA A 480 -22.56 -24.80 4.71
N ALA A 481 -23.75 -24.69 5.30
CA ALA A 481 -24.99 -25.04 4.59
C ALA A 481 -25.38 -23.98 3.55
N SER A 482 -25.08 -22.72 3.86
CA SER A 482 -25.26 -21.57 2.98
C SER A 482 -24.32 -20.46 3.40
N VAL A 483 -24.08 -19.54 2.46
CA VAL A 483 -23.39 -18.28 2.70
C VAL A 483 -24.30 -17.18 2.19
N TYR A 484 -24.37 -16.09 2.93
CA TYR A 484 -25.22 -14.95 2.61
C TYR A 484 -24.62 -13.66 3.16
N ARG A 485 -25.09 -12.54 2.65
CA ARG A 485 -24.74 -11.20 3.12
C ARG A 485 -25.88 -10.60 3.92
N VAL A 486 -25.54 -9.85 4.96
CA VAL A 486 -26.50 -9.00 5.66
C VAL A 486 -26.46 -7.63 5.00
N PRO A 487 -27.62 -7.00 4.71
CA PRO A 487 -27.65 -5.62 4.27
C PRO A 487 -26.90 -4.73 5.25
N ASN A 488 -26.12 -3.78 4.71
CA ASN A 488 -25.44 -2.76 5.52
C ASN A 488 -26.46 -1.73 6.04
N GLU A 489 -27.36 -2.17 6.91
CA GLU A 489 -28.40 -1.43 7.62
C GLU A 489 -28.29 -1.84 9.10
N VAL A 490 -28.24 -0.84 10.00
CA VAL A 490 -27.98 -1.07 11.43
C VAL A 490 -28.95 -2.09 12.02
N ASP A 491 -30.24 -1.94 11.76
CA ASP A 491 -31.26 -2.82 12.33
C ASP A 491 -31.21 -4.24 11.74
N GLN A 492 -30.86 -4.41 10.46
CA GLN A 492 -30.67 -5.74 9.86
C GLN A 492 -29.47 -6.46 10.44
N ILE A 493 -28.37 -5.75 10.69
CA ILE A 493 -27.18 -6.29 11.37
C ILE A 493 -27.52 -6.67 12.81
N ARG A 494 -28.21 -5.79 13.55
CA ARG A 494 -28.68 -6.08 14.91
C ARG A 494 -29.61 -7.29 14.92
N ALA A 495 -30.53 -7.38 13.97
CA ALA A 495 -31.45 -8.51 13.84
C ALA A 495 -30.72 -9.82 13.54
N GLU A 496 -29.72 -9.83 12.64
CA GLU A 496 -28.91 -11.02 12.37
C GLU A 496 -28.11 -11.44 13.61
N LEU A 497 -27.46 -10.50 14.30
CA LEU A 497 -26.72 -10.78 15.54
C LEU A 497 -27.63 -11.40 16.60
N VAL A 498 -28.85 -10.88 16.75
CA VAL A 498 -29.84 -11.41 17.69
C VAL A 498 -30.35 -12.77 17.22
N ALA A 499 -30.66 -12.96 15.95
CA ALA A 499 -31.27 -14.19 15.45
C ALA A 499 -30.28 -15.36 15.39
N ASN A 500 -29.11 -15.12 14.81
CA ASN A 500 -28.18 -16.17 14.37
C ASN A 500 -26.76 -16.05 14.95
N GLY A 501 -26.44 -14.96 15.65
CA GLY A 501 -25.17 -14.79 16.34
C GLY A 501 -24.12 -14.01 15.55
N PRO A 502 -22.83 -14.15 15.92
CA PRO A 502 -21.75 -13.32 15.39
C PRO A 502 -21.65 -13.29 13.87
N ILE A 503 -21.16 -12.16 13.35
CA ILE A 503 -20.89 -11.94 11.92
C ILE A 503 -19.47 -11.41 11.71
N GLN A 504 -18.93 -11.60 10.52
CA GLN A 504 -17.71 -10.93 10.08
C GLN A 504 -18.08 -9.57 9.48
N ALA A 505 -17.32 -8.53 9.82
CA ALA A 505 -17.46 -7.20 9.22
C ALA A 505 -16.07 -6.60 8.98
N SER A 506 -15.93 -5.86 7.88
CA SER A 506 -14.73 -5.08 7.59
C SER A 506 -15.04 -3.59 7.69
N PHE A 507 -14.10 -2.80 8.21
CA PHE A 507 -14.24 -1.36 8.36
C PHE A 507 -12.91 -0.64 8.08
N LYS A 508 -13.00 0.66 7.79
CA LYS A 508 -11.83 1.52 7.58
C LYS A 508 -11.08 1.72 8.89
N VAL A 509 -9.77 1.56 8.85
CA VAL A 509 -8.88 1.78 9.99
C VAL A 509 -8.00 2.98 9.72
N TYR A 510 -7.90 3.86 10.72
CA TYR A 510 -7.10 5.08 10.70
C TYR A 510 -6.00 4.96 11.77
N ALA A 511 -4.95 5.79 11.69
CA ALA A 511 -3.79 5.67 12.57
C ALA A 511 -4.16 5.73 14.07
N ASP A 512 -5.17 6.52 14.42
CA ASP A 512 -5.66 6.68 15.78
C ASP A 512 -6.38 5.43 16.35
N PHE A 513 -6.85 4.52 15.48
CA PHE A 513 -7.41 3.25 15.91
C PHE A 513 -6.36 2.39 16.62
N PHE A 514 -5.11 2.42 16.18
CA PHE A 514 -4.04 1.61 16.78
C PHE A 514 -3.78 2.01 18.24
N ASP A 515 -4.05 3.27 18.58
CA ASP A 515 -3.89 3.80 19.93
C ASP A 515 -5.10 3.50 20.85
N TYR A 516 -6.18 2.88 20.34
CA TYR A 516 -7.42 2.65 21.11
C TYR A 516 -7.23 1.76 22.34
N LYS A 517 -7.63 2.26 23.52
CA LYS A 517 -7.59 1.54 24.80
C LYS A 517 -8.95 1.08 25.30
N SER A 518 -9.90 2.01 25.38
CA SER A 518 -11.20 1.77 26.03
C SER A 518 -12.24 2.82 25.64
N GLY A 519 -13.52 2.54 25.91
CA GLY A 519 -14.67 3.38 25.59
C GLY A 519 -15.18 3.16 24.16
N VAL A 520 -16.04 4.07 23.68
CA VAL A 520 -16.61 3.98 22.33
C VAL A 520 -15.68 4.70 21.35
N TYR A 521 -14.93 3.91 20.56
CA TYR A 521 -14.02 4.42 19.53
C TYR A 521 -14.76 5.26 18.49
N ILE A 522 -14.23 6.45 18.22
CA ILE A 522 -14.65 7.33 17.13
C ILE A 522 -13.38 7.89 16.53
N HIS A 523 -13.19 7.71 15.24
CA HIS A 523 -12.04 8.27 14.54
C HIS A 523 -11.98 9.79 14.73
N SER A 524 -10.87 10.25 15.27
CA SER A 524 -10.63 11.61 15.77
C SER A 524 -9.38 12.27 15.16
N TYR A 525 -8.36 11.50 14.75
CA TYR A 525 -7.12 12.03 14.17
C TYR A 525 -6.37 10.96 13.35
N GLY A 526 -5.32 11.35 12.63
CA GLY A 526 -4.48 10.39 11.92
C GLY A 526 -5.04 9.97 10.56
N LYS A 527 -4.16 9.47 9.68
CA LYS A 527 -4.51 9.15 8.29
C LYS A 527 -5.11 7.75 8.18
N LEU A 528 -5.90 7.52 7.14
CA LEU A 528 -6.39 6.19 6.75
C LEU A 528 -5.20 5.25 6.54
N GLN A 529 -5.25 4.08 7.15
CA GLN A 529 -4.21 3.05 7.10
C GLN A 529 -4.62 1.88 6.21
N GLY A 530 -5.92 1.66 6.04
CA GLY A 530 -6.46 0.60 5.19
C GLY A 530 -7.78 0.07 5.76
N TYR A 531 -8.01 -1.22 5.57
CA TYR A 531 -9.22 -1.90 6.04
C TYR A 531 -8.85 -3.03 6.99
N HIS A 532 -9.76 -3.30 7.92
CA HIS A 532 -9.57 -4.34 8.91
C HIS A 532 -10.85 -5.15 9.10
N SER A 533 -10.69 -6.47 9.18
CA SER A 533 -11.78 -7.42 9.41
C SER A 533 -11.86 -7.80 10.88
N VAL A 534 -13.07 -7.74 11.42
CA VAL A 534 -13.37 -8.12 12.81
C VAL A 534 -14.61 -8.99 12.87
N ARG A 535 -14.73 -9.75 13.96
CA ARG A 535 -15.94 -10.48 14.30
C ARG A 535 -16.81 -9.62 15.21
N VAL A 536 -17.98 -9.21 14.73
CA VAL A 536 -18.97 -8.46 15.53
C VAL A 536 -19.80 -9.45 16.35
N ILE A 537 -19.82 -9.27 17.66
CA ILE A 537 -20.45 -10.19 18.63
C ILE A 537 -21.61 -9.54 19.41
N GLY A 538 -21.87 -8.25 19.21
CA GLY A 538 -22.90 -7.54 19.93
C GLY A 538 -23.00 -6.07 19.56
N TYR A 539 -23.85 -5.34 20.28
CA TYR A 539 -24.04 -3.90 20.12
C TYR A 539 -24.64 -3.31 21.40
N GLY A 540 -24.54 -2.00 21.57
CA GLY A 540 -25.11 -1.33 22.72
C GLY A 540 -25.12 0.18 22.62
N VAL A 541 -25.47 0.83 23.73
CA VAL A 541 -25.46 2.28 23.88
C VAL A 541 -24.73 2.65 25.16
N GLU A 542 -23.70 3.49 25.06
CA GLU A 542 -22.95 4.03 26.18
C GLU A 542 -22.89 5.55 26.08
N ASN A 543 -23.31 6.26 27.14
CA ASN A 543 -23.36 7.73 27.17
C ASN A 543 -24.13 8.37 25.99
N GLY A 544 -25.14 7.66 25.46
CA GLY A 544 -25.93 8.10 24.30
C GLY A 544 -25.30 7.82 22.94
N LEU A 545 -24.12 7.21 22.89
CA LEU A 545 -23.45 6.75 21.67
C LEU A 545 -23.75 5.27 21.45
N GLU A 546 -24.24 4.95 20.26
CA GLU A 546 -24.42 3.56 19.84
C GLU A 546 -23.07 2.97 19.41
N TYR A 547 -22.82 1.71 19.77
CA TYR A 547 -21.57 1.02 19.43
C TYR A 547 -21.82 -0.42 18.98
N TRP A 548 -20.87 -0.95 18.20
CA TRP A 548 -20.72 -2.38 17.93
C TRP A 548 -19.71 -2.98 18.89
N LEU A 549 -20.03 -4.14 19.46
CA LEU A 549 -19.09 -4.92 20.25
C LEU A 549 -18.37 -5.88 19.31
N ALA A 550 -17.08 -5.62 19.07
CA ALA A 550 -16.25 -6.41 18.16
C ALA A 550 -15.16 -7.18 18.91
N ALA A 551 -14.96 -8.44 18.53
CA ALA A 551 -13.80 -9.23 18.92
C ALA A 551 -12.72 -9.06 17.85
N ASN A 552 -11.60 -8.43 18.24
CA ASN A 552 -10.45 -8.22 17.38
C ASN A 552 -9.49 -9.43 17.38
N SER A 553 -8.54 -9.47 16.46
CA SER A 553 -7.55 -10.53 16.25
C SER A 553 -6.12 -10.14 16.68
N TRP A 554 -5.96 -9.25 17.67
CA TRP A 554 -4.65 -8.74 18.14
C TRP A 554 -4.29 -9.18 19.58
N GLY A 555 -4.99 -10.16 20.15
CA GLY A 555 -4.70 -10.63 21.51
C GLY A 555 -5.00 -9.57 22.59
N GLU A 556 -3.98 -9.14 23.34
CA GLU A 556 -4.14 -8.13 24.41
C GLU A 556 -4.19 -6.70 23.85
N TRP A 557 -5.38 -6.31 23.37
CA TRP A 557 -5.66 -4.99 22.81
C TRP A 557 -7.11 -4.57 23.06
N GLY A 558 -7.31 -3.30 23.44
CA GLY A 558 -8.62 -2.73 23.73
C GLY A 558 -9.17 -3.09 25.11
N GLU A 559 -10.50 -3.10 25.25
CA GLU A 559 -11.16 -3.41 26.53
C GLU A 559 -11.08 -4.90 26.87
N HIS A 560 -10.13 -5.26 27.72
CA HIS A 560 -10.16 -6.56 28.39
C HIS A 560 -11.34 -6.63 29.35
N VAL A 561 -12.29 -7.55 29.09
CA VAL A 561 -13.24 -8.03 30.10
C VAL A 561 -12.52 -8.98 31.07
N THR A 562 -11.47 -8.49 31.73
CA THR A 562 -10.87 -9.02 32.96
C THR A 562 -10.40 -7.86 33.86
N SER A 563 -11.11 -6.73 33.82
CA SER A 563 -10.95 -5.64 34.79
C SER A 563 -11.11 -6.18 36.22
N ILE A 564 -10.02 -6.18 37.01
CA ILE A 564 -9.95 -6.01 38.49
C ILE A 564 -8.62 -6.52 39.13
N MET A 565 -7.81 -7.38 38.49
CA MET A 565 -6.66 -7.99 39.19
C MET A 565 -5.25 -7.41 38.96
N LEU A 566 -5.01 -6.52 37.99
CA LEU A 566 -3.67 -5.96 37.74
C LEU A 566 -3.37 -4.60 38.40
N ALA A 567 -4.27 -4.09 39.23
CA ALA A 567 -4.02 -2.90 40.06
C ALA A 567 -2.99 -3.15 41.19
N LEU A 568 -2.51 -4.40 41.35
CA LEU A 568 -1.53 -4.82 42.37
C LEU A 568 -0.10 -5.02 41.85
N LEU A 569 0.17 -4.86 40.55
CA LEU A 569 1.52 -4.90 39.98
C LEU A 569 2.07 -3.52 39.60
N LEU A 570 1.39 -2.46 40.04
CA LEU A 570 1.75 -1.05 39.89
C LEU A 570 2.85 -0.57 40.87
N PHE A 571 3.63 -1.47 41.48
CA PHE A 571 4.57 -1.10 42.55
C PHE A 571 6.03 -1.60 42.40
N MET A 572 6.42 -2.28 41.32
CA MET A 572 7.76 -2.88 41.21
C MET A 572 8.55 -2.69 39.89
N ALA A 573 8.22 -1.72 39.03
CA ALA A 573 9.06 -1.44 37.84
C ALA A 573 9.36 0.05 37.59
N ILE A 574 9.34 0.88 38.64
CA ILE A 574 9.84 2.28 38.60
C ILE A 574 11.39 2.35 38.50
N THR A 575 12.07 1.25 38.17
CA THR A 575 13.53 1.23 37.96
C THR A 575 13.92 0.33 36.79
N ARG A 576 13.74 0.82 35.55
CA ARG A 576 14.58 0.49 34.38
C ARG A 576 14.27 1.47 33.22
N TRP A 577 14.66 2.72 33.43
CA TRP A 577 14.96 3.66 32.36
C TRP A 577 16.35 3.30 31.81
N ALA A 578 16.43 2.75 30.58
CA ALA A 578 17.59 2.70 29.67
C ALA A 578 17.51 1.50 28.70
N THR A 579 16.68 1.58 27.65
CA THR A 579 16.69 0.74 26.42
C THR A 579 15.67 1.35 25.45
N ALA A 580 15.93 1.84 24.23
CA ALA A 580 17.13 2.04 23.41
C ALA A 580 16.82 3.16 22.40
N GLY A 581 17.85 3.89 21.95
CA GLY A 581 17.83 4.60 20.66
C GLY A 581 17.36 6.06 20.69
N PHE A 582 16.07 6.28 20.44
CA PHE A 582 15.53 7.58 20.03
C PHE A 582 15.45 8.59 21.19
N ASP A 583 16.02 9.78 20.99
CA ASP A 583 16.01 10.91 21.91
C ASP A 583 15.13 12.04 21.32
N PRO A 584 13.89 12.22 21.83
CA PRO A 584 12.96 13.24 21.32
C PRO A 584 13.48 14.68 21.48
N GLU A 585 14.22 14.97 22.55
CA GLU A 585 14.79 16.30 22.78
C GLU A 585 15.91 16.59 21.78
N LEU A 586 16.68 15.57 21.43
CA LEU A 586 17.71 15.66 20.40
C LEU A 586 17.11 15.83 19.00
N HIS A 587 16.00 15.15 18.71
CA HIS A 587 15.28 15.29 17.44
C HIS A 587 14.68 16.70 17.26
N GLU A 588 14.07 17.28 18.30
CA GLU A 588 13.59 18.66 18.25
C GLU A 588 14.74 19.64 17.92
N LYS A 589 15.91 19.44 18.53
CA LYS A 589 17.11 20.26 18.26
C LYS A 589 17.60 20.09 16.83
N PHE A 590 17.58 18.88 16.30
CA PHE A 590 17.90 18.61 14.90
C PHE A 590 17.00 19.39 13.93
N MET A 591 15.69 19.46 14.21
CA MET A 591 14.72 20.14 13.35
C MET A 591 14.74 21.66 13.45
N THR A 592 15.20 22.20 14.58
CA THR A 592 15.08 23.65 14.89
C THR A 592 16.42 24.41 14.77
N MET A 593 17.56 23.73 14.95
CA MET A 593 18.88 24.36 14.90
C MET A 593 19.44 24.38 13.48
N PRO A 594 20.24 25.42 13.11
CA PRO A 594 21.09 25.34 11.93
C PRO A 594 22.01 24.12 11.99
N LYS A 595 22.18 23.41 10.86
CA LYS A 595 22.93 22.14 10.78
C LYS A 595 24.31 22.19 11.43
N SER A 596 25.09 23.23 11.16
CA SER A 596 26.42 23.42 11.75
C SER A 596 26.38 23.56 13.28
N ALA A 597 25.39 24.27 13.83
CA ALA A 597 25.21 24.42 15.27
C ALA A 597 24.74 23.11 15.92
N PHE A 598 23.90 22.33 15.23
CA PHE A 598 23.49 21.01 15.70
C PHE A 598 24.66 20.02 15.74
N VAL A 599 25.52 20.01 14.71
CA VAL A 599 26.75 19.20 14.67
C VAL A 599 27.68 19.53 15.84
N GLU A 600 27.87 20.82 16.15
CA GLU A 600 28.65 21.24 17.32
C GLU A 600 28.01 20.76 18.63
N TYR A 601 26.70 20.95 18.78
CA TYR A 601 25.95 20.53 19.97
C TYR A 601 26.04 19.01 20.21
N PHE A 602 25.76 18.20 19.19
CA PHE A 602 25.79 16.74 19.27
C PHE A 602 27.19 16.24 19.65
N ASN A 603 28.23 16.78 19.01
CA ASN A 603 29.60 16.34 19.26
C ASN A 603 30.13 16.73 20.64
N GLN A 604 29.56 17.75 21.30
CA GLN A 604 29.84 18.09 22.70
C GLN A 604 29.20 17.12 23.70
N GLN A 605 28.15 16.39 23.29
CA GLN A 605 27.53 15.37 24.14
C GLN A 605 28.37 14.10 24.22
N ASN A 606 28.09 13.27 25.23
CA ASN A 606 28.79 12.02 25.49
C ASN A 606 28.14 10.81 24.78
N TYR A 607 27.78 10.98 23.50
CA TYR A 607 27.27 9.88 22.66
C TYR A 607 28.40 8.96 22.20
N SER A 608 28.05 7.69 21.92
CA SER A 608 28.98 6.65 21.44
C SER A 608 29.54 6.91 20.04
N TRP A 609 28.96 7.85 19.31
CA TRP A 609 29.34 8.22 17.95
C TRP A 609 29.39 9.74 17.79
N LYS A 610 29.96 10.17 16.67
CA LYS A 610 30.16 11.59 16.30
C LYS A 610 29.60 11.84 14.92
N ILE A 611 29.20 13.08 14.67
CA ILE A 611 28.61 13.51 13.40
C ILE A 611 29.43 14.60 12.70
N THR A 612 29.24 14.72 11.39
CA THR A 612 29.80 15.78 10.55
C THR A 612 28.88 16.05 9.38
N GLU A 613 29.04 17.22 8.76
CA GLU A 613 28.33 17.57 7.54
C GLU A 613 29.10 17.05 6.32
N TYR A 614 28.39 16.39 5.40
CA TYR A 614 28.91 15.94 4.12
C TYR A 614 28.20 16.67 2.99
N ASN A 615 28.97 17.27 2.08
CA ASN A 615 28.41 18.04 0.96
C ASN A 615 28.18 17.19 -0.30
N HIS A 616 28.68 15.95 -0.31
CA HIS A 616 28.70 15.06 -1.48
C HIS A 616 27.78 13.84 -1.36
N ILE A 617 27.07 13.69 -0.23
CA ILE A 617 26.08 12.62 -0.08
C ILE A 617 24.79 13.10 -0.75
N HIS A 618 24.32 12.31 -1.69
CA HIS A 618 23.01 12.49 -2.29
C HIS A 618 22.00 11.63 -1.50
N GLU A 619 21.39 12.20 -0.47
CA GLU A 619 20.44 11.50 0.42
C GLU A 619 19.31 10.81 -0.39
N GLU A 620 18.90 11.42 -1.50
CA GLU A 620 17.88 10.91 -2.44
C GLU A 620 18.24 9.56 -3.11
N TYR A 621 19.53 9.24 -3.25
CA TYR A 621 20.00 7.97 -3.83
C TYR A 621 20.54 6.99 -2.79
N ALA A 622 20.57 7.41 -1.52
CA ALA A 622 21.10 6.61 -0.42
C ALA A 622 20.08 5.62 0.16
N ALA A 623 18.77 5.85 -0.09
CA ALA A 623 17.69 4.92 0.20
C ALA A 623 17.29 4.17 -1.08
N CYS A 624 18.03 3.13 -1.42
CA CYS A 624 17.95 2.44 -2.72
C CYS A 624 17.66 0.95 -2.66
N GLU A 625 17.57 0.36 -1.47
CA GLU A 625 16.98 -0.97 -1.33
C GLU A 625 15.46 -0.80 -1.38
N HIS A 626 14.79 -1.54 -2.26
CA HIS A 626 13.33 -1.59 -2.24
C HIS A 626 12.90 -2.45 -1.05
N GLY A 627 12.01 -1.93 -0.19
CA GLY A 627 11.41 -2.72 0.88
C GLY A 627 10.69 -3.94 0.32
N PHE A 628 10.62 -5.03 1.09
CA PHE A 628 10.12 -6.32 0.59
C PHE A 628 8.61 -6.31 0.34
N ILE A 629 8.22 -6.48 -0.94
CA ILE A 629 6.88 -6.91 -1.38
C ILE A 629 7.11 -8.08 -2.36
N GLY A 630 7.03 -9.32 -1.86
CA GLY A 630 7.09 -10.53 -2.70
C GLY A 630 7.42 -11.82 -1.93
N PRO A 631 7.02 -13.01 -2.43
CA PRO A 631 7.29 -14.30 -1.79
C PRO A 631 8.78 -14.66 -1.86
N ILE A 632 9.42 -14.87 -0.70
CA ILE A 632 10.86 -15.17 -0.58
C ILE A 632 11.08 -16.69 -0.48
N GLU A 633 10.66 -17.44 -1.50
CA GLU A 633 10.71 -18.91 -1.47
C GLU A 633 12.01 -19.51 -2.05
N GLU A 634 12.89 -18.77 -2.73
CA GLU A 634 14.04 -19.39 -3.42
C GLU A 634 15.41 -19.33 -2.70
N ILE A 635 15.59 -18.51 -1.65
CA ILE A 635 16.87 -18.42 -0.91
C ILE A 635 16.74 -19.03 0.50
N PRO A 636 17.39 -20.18 0.78
CA PRO A 636 17.30 -20.88 2.05
C PRO A 636 18.07 -20.16 3.18
N PHE A 637 17.72 -20.43 4.43
CA PHE A 637 18.56 -20.07 5.58
C PHE A 637 19.62 -21.13 5.84
N ILE A 638 20.84 -20.71 6.16
CA ILE A 638 21.93 -21.61 6.58
C ILE A 638 22.45 -21.19 7.95
N SER A 639 22.50 -22.15 8.86
CA SER A 639 23.07 -22.03 10.20
C SER A 639 24.38 -22.81 10.31
N HIS A 640 25.27 -22.36 11.19
CA HIS A 640 26.54 -22.99 11.52
C HIS A 640 26.50 -23.65 12.89
N GLU A 641 27.28 -24.71 13.04
CA GLU A 641 27.66 -25.20 14.36
C GLU A 641 28.60 -24.17 15.02
N ILE A 642 28.15 -23.58 16.13
CA ILE A 642 28.87 -22.48 16.79
C ILE A 642 29.95 -23.07 17.72
N GLU A 643 31.21 -22.96 17.30
CA GLU A 643 32.37 -23.10 18.18
C GLU A 643 32.63 -21.79 18.96
N THR A 644 33.62 -21.75 19.85
CA THR A 644 34.03 -20.49 20.51
C THR A 644 34.46 -19.43 19.49
N LEU A 645 33.64 -18.38 19.34
CA LEU A 645 33.89 -17.24 18.46
C LEU A 645 34.79 -16.19 19.13
N PRO A 646 35.66 -15.47 18.37
CA PRO A 646 36.46 -14.39 18.93
C PRO A 646 35.58 -13.20 19.31
N THR A 647 35.97 -12.41 20.31
CA THR A 647 35.24 -11.20 20.75
C THR A 647 35.27 -10.08 19.69
N ASN A 648 36.38 -9.99 18.94
CA ASN A 648 36.53 -9.04 17.84
C ASN A 648 36.96 -9.81 16.60
N PHE A 649 36.39 -9.45 15.47
CA PHE A 649 36.68 -10.07 14.19
C PHE A 649 36.72 -9.01 13.07
N ASP A 650 37.72 -9.12 12.21
CA ASP A 650 37.89 -8.26 11.05
C ASP A 650 38.39 -9.12 9.88
N ALA A 651 37.55 -9.26 8.85
CA ALA A 651 37.86 -10.07 7.68
C ALA A 651 39.13 -9.60 6.96
N ARG A 652 39.48 -8.30 7.03
CA ARG A 652 40.69 -7.72 6.43
C ARG A 652 41.98 -8.19 7.10
N GLN A 653 41.89 -8.65 8.34
CA GLN A 653 43.01 -9.23 9.08
C GLN A 653 43.11 -10.73 8.82
N LYS A 654 41.98 -11.46 8.91
CA LYS A 654 41.96 -12.91 8.69
C LYS A 654 42.36 -13.28 7.26
N TRP A 655 41.82 -12.58 6.27
CA TRP A 655 42.12 -12.77 4.87
C TRP A 655 42.90 -11.58 4.30
N ALA A 656 44.01 -11.22 4.94
CA ALA A 656 44.81 -10.06 4.59
C ALA A 656 45.36 -10.05 3.15
N HIS A 657 45.39 -11.22 2.49
CA HIS A 657 45.73 -11.35 1.08
C HIS A 657 44.58 -10.91 0.16
N CYS A 658 43.31 -11.00 0.57
CA CYS A 658 42.17 -10.57 -0.22
C CYS A 658 41.99 -9.05 -0.15
N GLU A 659 42.57 -8.35 -1.13
CA GLU A 659 42.53 -6.88 -1.20
C GLU A 659 41.12 -6.31 -1.33
N SER A 660 40.21 -7.02 -2.01
CA SER A 660 38.82 -6.57 -2.23
C SER A 660 38.05 -6.28 -0.94
N ILE A 661 38.40 -6.92 0.18
CA ILE A 661 37.77 -6.71 1.50
C ILE A 661 38.08 -5.29 2.02
N ARG A 662 39.19 -4.70 1.59
CA ARG A 662 39.60 -3.33 1.97
C ARG A 662 39.07 -2.27 1.02
N ASP A 663 38.62 -2.65 -0.16
CA ASP A 663 38.15 -1.70 -1.17
C ASP A 663 36.85 -1.04 -0.70
N ILE A 664 36.79 0.28 -0.83
CA ILE A 664 35.61 1.10 -0.56
C ILE A 664 35.15 1.67 -1.89
N TYR A 665 33.85 1.52 -2.13
CA TYR A 665 33.24 1.87 -3.40
C TYR A 665 32.34 3.10 -3.27
N ASN A 666 31.98 3.70 -4.40
CA ASN A 666 31.11 4.86 -4.46
C ASN A 666 30.04 4.66 -5.53
N GLN A 667 28.78 4.52 -5.11
CA GLN A 667 27.62 4.39 -5.98
C GLN A 667 27.24 5.71 -6.67
N GLY A 668 27.75 6.85 -6.19
CA GLY A 668 27.42 8.18 -6.71
C GLY A 668 25.93 8.51 -6.66
N ALA A 669 25.47 9.35 -7.59
CA ALA A 669 24.06 9.74 -7.74
C ALA A 669 23.24 8.66 -8.46
N CYS A 670 23.27 7.44 -7.92
CA CYS A 670 22.59 6.27 -8.45
C CYS A 670 22.17 5.38 -7.29
N GLY A 671 20.88 5.10 -7.17
CA GLY A 671 20.32 4.22 -6.14
C GLY A 671 20.64 2.75 -6.42
N SER A 672 21.91 2.36 -6.26
CA SER A 672 22.42 1.04 -6.64
C SER A 672 23.12 0.31 -5.49
N CYS A 673 22.92 0.72 -4.24
CA CYS A 673 23.48 0.05 -3.06
C CYS A 673 23.27 -1.47 -3.05
N TRP A 674 22.11 -1.94 -3.50
CA TRP A 674 21.76 -3.36 -3.63
C TRP A 674 22.71 -4.14 -4.57
N THR A 675 23.22 -3.49 -5.64
CA THR A 675 24.22 -4.10 -6.54
C THR A 675 25.60 -4.11 -5.91
N PHE A 676 25.99 -3.03 -5.20
CA PHE A 676 27.26 -2.95 -4.47
C PHE A 676 27.30 -3.98 -3.34
N GLY A 677 26.24 -4.10 -2.55
CA GLY A 677 26.12 -5.11 -1.49
C GLY A 677 26.37 -6.52 -2.01
N CYS A 678 25.76 -6.89 -3.15
CA CYS A 678 25.96 -8.19 -3.77
C CYS A 678 27.36 -8.35 -4.39
N ALA A 679 27.77 -7.47 -5.31
CA ALA A 679 29.01 -7.65 -6.10
C ALA A 679 30.26 -7.60 -5.23
N THR A 680 30.31 -6.72 -4.23
CA THR A 680 31.46 -6.60 -3.33
C THR A 680 31.58 -7.80 -2.40
N THR A 681 30.46 -8.29 -1.86
CA THR A 681 30.40 -9.54 -1.08
C THR A 681 30.85 -10.74 -1.92
N ALA A 682 30.36 -10.83 -3.16
CA ALA A 682 30.72 -11.90 -4.09
C ALA A 682 32.21 -11.86 -4.49
N SER A 683 32.79 -10.67 -4.65
CA SER A 683 34.23 -10.46 -4.92
C SER A 683 35.10 -10.99 -3.78
N ASP A 684 34.76 -10.61 -2.55
CA ASP A 684 35.49 -11.03 -1.35
C ASP A 684 35.47 -12.53 -1.18
N ARG A 685 34.29 -13.13 -1.31
CA ARG A 685 34.13 -14.57 -1.15
C ARG A 685 34.79 -15.35 -2.28
N THR A 686 34.81 -14.81 -3.50
CA THR A 686 35.60 -15.36 -4.60
C THR A 686 37.08 -15.43 -4.23
N CYS A 687 37.64 -14.38 -3.64
CA CYS A 687 39.01 -14.42 -3.14
C CYS A 687 39.19 -15.43 -1.99
N ILE A 688 38.31 -15.42 -0.99
CA ILE A 688 38.41 -16.30 0.19
C ILE A 688 38.35 -17.79 -0.20
N HIS A 689 37.38 -18.17 -1.03
CA HIS A 689 37.11 -19.57 -1.34
C HIS A 689 37.89 -20.08 -2.55
N LYS A 690 38.08 -19.26 -3.60
CA LYS A 690 38.82 -19.66 -4.82
C LYS A 690 40.29 -19.28 -4.79
N LYS A 691 40.74 -18.48 -3.83
CA LYS A 691 42.09 -17.87 -3.80
C LYS A 691 42.39 -17.07 -5.08
N ALA A 692 41.33 -16.48 -5.66
CA ALA A 692 41.38 -15.71 -6.90
C ALA A 692 40.92 -14.28 -6.64
N HIS A 693 41.77 -13.31 -6.95
CA HIS A 693 41.45 -11.90 -6.78
C HIS A 693 40.62 -11.43 -7.96
N VAL A 694 39.31 -11.31 -7.73
CA VAL A 694 38.35 -10.91 -8.76
C VAL A 694 37.45 -9.84 -8.16
N ARG A 695 37.35 -8.69 -8.84
CA ARG A 695 36.37 -7.64 -8.54
C ARG A 695 35.21 -7.79 -9.52
N LEU A 696 34.05 -8.17 -9.03
CA LEU A 696 32.83 -8.35 -9.82
C LEU A 696 32.14 -7.01 -10.05
N ALA A 697 31.55 -6.84 -11.22
CA ALA A 697 31.02 -5.57 -11.69
C ALA A 697 29.58 -5.32 -11.23
N GLU A 698 29.39 -4.25 -10.47
CA GLU A 698 28.09 -3.67 -10.13
C GLU A 698 27.34 -3.18 -11.37
N GLN A 699 28.09 -2.77 -12.40
CA GLN A 699 27.54 -2.36 -13.70
C GLN A 699 26.73 -3.47 -14.36
N ASP A 700 27.09 -4.74 -14.14
CA ASP A 700 26.54 -5.87 -14.89
C ASP A 700 25.06 -6.15 -14.58
N PHE A 701 24.55 -5.60 -13.48
CA PHE A 701 23.13 -5.67 -13.14
C PHE A 701 22.22 -4.88 -14.09
N GLU A 702 22.76 -4.05 -14.99
CA GLU A 702 22.02 -3.52 -16.16
C GLU A 702 21.42 -4.63 -17.04
N CYS A 703 21.99 -5.83 -16.98
CA CYS A 703 21.51 -7.03 -17.65
C CYS A 703 20.52 -7.86 -16.83
N MET A 704 20.31 -7.50 -15.57
CA MET A 704 19.27 -8.08 -14.71
C MET A 704 17.97 -7.30 -14.83
N GLN A 705 18.02 -5.97 -14.70
CA GLN A 705 16.84 -5.11 -14.75
C GLN A 705 17.14 -3.76 -15.41
N LYS A 706 16.10 -3.14 -15.97
CA LYS A 706 16.13 -1.72 -16.35
C LYS A 706 15.99 -0.85 -15.10
N GLY A 707 16.57 0.35 -15.10
CA GLY A 707 16.42 1.29 -13.99
C GLY A 707 17.22 0.92 -12.74
N VAL A 708 18.45 0.40 -12.90
CA VAL A 708 19.36 0.02 -11.79
C VAL A 708 19.51 1.13 -10.75
N CYS A 709 19.55 2.39 -11.17
CA CYS A 709 19.68 3.56 -10.29
C CYS A 709 18.38 3.96 -9.57
N GLY A 710 17.24 3.37 -9.89
CA GLY A 710 15.97 3.59 -9.20
C GLY A 710 15.79 2.73 -7.95
N GLY A 711 16.80 1.95 -7.58
CA GLY A 711 16.75 0.97 -6.50
C GLY A 711 16.46 -0.44 -6.99
N GLY A 712 16.55 -1.40 -6.06
CA GLY A 712 16.33 -2.80 -6.35
C GLY A 712 16.39 -3.67 -5.10
N LEU A 713 16.23 -4.96 -5.30
CA LEU A 713 16.18 -5.96 -4.24
C LEU A 713 17.50 -6.72 -4.20
N SER A 714 18.22 -6.66 -3.07
CA SER A 714 19.47 -7.40 -2.89
C SER A 714 19.28 -8.90 -3.11
N TYR A 715 18.09 -9.44 -2.77
CA TYR A 715 17.70 -10.82 -3.07
C TYR A 715 17.84 -11.18 -4.56
N ASN A 716 17.27 -10.38 -5.46
CA ASN A 716 17.33 -10.61 -6.90
C ASN A 716 18.77 -10.51 -7.41
N ALA A 717 19.59 -9.64 -6.81
CA ALA A 717 21.00 -9.55 -7.17
C ALA A 717 21.77 -10.85 -6.88
N PHE A 718 21.55 -11.45 -5.70
CA PHE A 718 22.19 -12.73 -5.36
C PHE A 718 21.68 -13.88 -6.24
N LEU A 719 20.38 -13.92 -6.55
CA LEU A 719 19.85 -14.89 -7.53
C LEU A 719 20.48 -14.71 -8.91
N PHE A 720 20.63 -13.47 -9.38
CA PHE A 720 21.31 -13.18 -10.64
C PHE A 720 22.77 -13.64 -10.64
N TRP A 721 23.49 -13.46 -9.52
CA TRP A 721 24.85 -13.98 -9.37
C TRP A 721 24.90 -15.53 -9.41
N ARG A 722 23.88 -16.22 -8.87
CA ARG A 722 23.74 -17.68 -8.99
C ARG A 722 23.44 -18.12 -10.42
N ASP A 723 22.44 -17.51 -11.05
CA ASP A 723 21.80 -18.04 -12.25
C ASP A 723 22.44 -17.54 -13.55
N GLN A 724 22.88 -16.28 -13.58
CA GLN A 724 23.48 -15.65 -14.78
C GLN A 724 24.95 -15.26 -14.58
N GLY A 725 25.40 -15.16 -13.34
CA GLY A 725 26.76 -14.77 -12.97
C GLY A 725 27.05 -13.29 -13.22
N LEU A 726 28.17 -12.83 -12.66
CA LEU A 726 28.68 -11.46 -12.79
C LEU A 726 30.01 -11.46 -13.54
N VAL A 727 30.22 -10.49 -14.42
CA VAL A 727 31.53 -10.23 -15.03
C VAL A 727 32.43 -9.40 -14.09
N THR A 728 33.69 -9.24 -14.45
CA THR A 728 34.64 -8.43 -13.69
C THR A 728 34.49 -6.93 -13.95
N GLN A 729 34.95 -6.09 -13.02
CA GLN A 729 35.05 -4.64 -13.20
C GLN A 729 35.97 -4.26 -14.36
N ASP A 730 36.95 -5.10 -14.72
CA ASP A 730 37.79 -4.90 -15.91
C ASP A 730 36.99 -5.10 -17.21
N CYS A 731 36.00 -6.00 -17.21
CA CYS A 731 35.06 -6.17 -18.31
C CYS A 731 34.06 -5.02 -18.37
N LYS A 732 33.42 -4.70 -17.24
CA LYS A 732 32.42 -3.64 -17.11
C LYS A 732 32.71 -2.70 -15.94
N PRO A 733 33.47 -1.62 -16.17
CA PRO A 733 33.65 -0.56 -15.18
C PRO A 733 32.33 0.12 -14.85
N TYR A 734 32.18 0.57 -13.60
CA TYR A 734 30.99 1.27 -13.13
C TYR A 734 30.84 2.65 -13.81
N ASP A 735 29.68 2.87 -14.43
CA ASP A 735 29.38 4.02 -15.27
C ASP A 735 27.89 4.39 -15.14
N ILE A 736 27.61 5.38 -14.29
CA ILE A 736 26.25 5.80 -13.95
C ILE A 736 25.49 6.27 -15.20
N GLU A 737 26.14 7.00 -16.12
CA GLU A 737 25.49 7.50 -17.33
C GLU A 737 24.98 6.37 -18.22
N LYS A 738 25.66 5.22 -18.20
CA LYS A 738 25.18 4.00 -18.88
C LYS A 738 24.10 3.28 -18.09
N LEU A 739 24.20 3.22 -16.76
CA LEU A 739 23.16 2.59 -15.92
C LEU A 739 21.81 3.32 -16.00
N LEU A 740 21.82 4.62 -16.30
CA LEU A 740 20.61 5.40 -16.54
C LEU A 740 19.95 5.08 -17.90
N GLN A 741 20.65 4.40 -18.81
CA GLN A 741 20.10 3.98 -20.09
C GLN A 741 19.46 2.58 -19.95
N PRO A 742 18.30 2.32 -20.58
CA PRO A 742 17.61 1.03 -20.46
C PRO A 742 18.22 -0.03 -21.39
N HIS A 743 19.54 -0.21 -21.33
CA HIS A 743 20.31 -1.06 -22.24
C HIS A 743 21.25 -2.00 -21.47
N CYS A 744 21.20 -3.29 -21.80
CA CYS A 744 22.14 -4.29 -21.32
C CYS A 744 23.25 -4.47 -22.36
N GLU A 745 24.49 -4.08 -22.02
CA GLU A 745 25.63 -4.26 -22.92
C GLU A 745 26.31 -5.60 -22.64
N THR A 746 26.15 -6.61 -23.50
CA THR A 746 26.80 -7.92 -23.30
C THR A 746 28.22 -7.98 -23.89
N LYS A 747 28.99 -6.89 -23.75
CA LYS A 747 30.38 -6.79 -24.21
C LYS A 747 31.27 -6.15 -23.16
N CYS A 748 32.52 -6.60 -23.11
CA CYS A 748 33.53 -5.99 -22.27
C CYS A 748 34.15 -4.76 -22.94
N VAL A 749 34.61 -3.80 -22.15
CA VAL A 749 35.34 -2.62 -22.63
C VAL A 749 36.74 -3.01 -23.18
N GLY A 750 37.38 -4.02 -22.58
CA GLY A 750 38.68 -4.52 -23.05
C GLY A 750 38.56 -5.47 -24.26
N GLU A 751 39.28 -5.18 -25.35
CA GLU A 751 39.23 -5.97 -26.60
C GLU A 751 39.63 -7.45 -26.43
N ASN A 752 40.38 -7.79 -25.37
CA ASN A 752 40.83 -9.15 -25.08
C ASN A 752 39.92 -9.90 -24.08
N LEU A 753 38.91 -9.26 -23.53
CA LEU A 753 37.98 -9.85 -22.56
C LEU A 753 36.68 -10.24 -23.27
N ASN A 754 36.20 -11.45 -22.97
CA ASN A 754 34.96 -11.96 -23.55
C ASN A 754 33.90 -12.05 -22.45
N TYR A 755 32.79 -11.32 -22.63
CA TYR A 755 31.71 -11.21 -21.65
C TYR A 755 31.25 -12.54 -21.09
N THR A 756 30.89 -13.51 -21.94
CA THR A 756 30.38 -14.81 -21.50
C THR A 756 31.45 -15.65 -20.79
N LYS A 757 32.72 -15.53 -21.18
CA LYS A 757 33.84 -16.25 -20.53
C LYS A 757 34.30 -15.61 -19.22
N ASP A 758 33.97 -14.34 -19.02
CA ASP A 758 34.32 -13.56 -17.83
C ASP A 758 33.26 -13.69 -16.72
N LYS A 759 32.17 -14.46 -16.94
CA LYS A 759 31.12 -14.66 -15.94
C LYS A 759 31.58 -15.54 -14.78
N HIS A 760 31.35 -15.06 -13.57
CA HIS A 760 31.58 -15.74 -12.30
C HIS A 760 30.25 -16.01 -11.60
N PHE A 761 30.02 -17.27 -11.20
CA PHE A 761 28.75 -17.74 -10.66
C PHE A 761 28.86 -18.07 -9.17
N ALA A 762 27.76 -17.96 -8.44
CA ALA A 762 27.61 -18.60 -7.14
C ALA A 762 27.23 -20.09 -7.31
N ALA A 763 27.81 -20.96 -6.49
CA ALA A 763 27.32 -22.32 -6.32
C ALA A 763 26.03 -22.36 -5.49
N SER A 764 25.91 -21.46 -4.51
CA SER A 764 24.76 -21.34 -3.64
C SER A 764 24.62 -19.92 -3.14
N VAL A 765 23.38 -19.49 -2.93
CA VAL A 765 23.03 -18.25 -2.22
C VAL A 765 22.07 -18.59 -1.10
N TYR A 766 22.22 -17.93 0.03
CA TYR A 766 21.47 -18.22 1.26
C TYR A 766 21.39 -17.00 2.17
N ARG A 767 20.45 -17.05 3.10
CA ARG A 767 20.30 -16.12 4.21
C ARG A 767 20.97 -16.65 5.47
N VAL A 768 21.40 -15.74 6.31
CA VAL A 768 21.87 -16.07 7.67
C VAL A 768 20.73 -15.79 8.65
N PRO A 769 20.42 -16.69 9.59
CA PRO A 769 19.42 -16.44 10.61
C PRO A 769 19.68 -15.14 11.38
N ASN A 770 18.61 -14.50 11.85
CA ASN A 770 18.68 -13.31 12.71
C ASN A 770 19.13 -13.66 14.13
N GLU A 771 20.34 -14.20 14.24
CA GLU A 771 21.00 -14.59 15.47
C GLU A 771 22.45 -14.10 15.41
N VAL A 772 22.88 -13.29 16.39
CA VAL A 772 24.19 -12.66 16.42
C VAL A 772 25.30 -13.70 16.31
N ASP A 773 25.18 -14.82 17.01
CA ASP A 773 26.21 -15.85 16.97
C ASP A 773 26.26 -16.57 15.61
N GLN A 774 25.12 -16.70 14.91
CA GLN A 774 25.09 -17.25 13.55
C GLN A 774 25.73 -16.29 12.53
N ILE A 775 25.44 -15.00 12.63
CA ILE A 775 26.05 -13.97 11.77
C ILE A 775 27.56 -13.86 12.04
N LYS A 776 27.97 -13.86 13.32
CA LYS A 776 29.39 -13.91 13.72
C LYS A 776 30.05 -15.19 13.19
N ALA A 777 29.40 -16.35 13.31
CA ALA A 777 29.92 -17.62 12.80
C ALA A 777 30.09 -17.61 11.28
N GLU A 778 29.11 -17.10 10.53
CA GLU A 778 29.20 -16.98 9.07
C GLU A 778 30.34 -16.04 8.65
N LEU A 779 30.47 -14.87 9.29
CA LEU A 779 31.57 -13.93 9.03
C LEU A 779 32.92 -14.59 9.30
N VAL A 780 33.04 -15.33 10.40
CA VAL A 780 34.28 -16.03 10.75
C VAL A 780 34.55 -17.17 9.77
N ALA A 781 33.57 -17.97 9.38
CA ALA A 781 33.77 -19.13 8.54
C ALA A 781 34.05 -18.75 7.08
N ASN A 782 33.20 -17.89 6.50
CA ASN A 782 33.09 -17.68 5.06
C ASN A 782 33.32 -16.23 4.60
N GLY A 783 33.47 -15.30 5.54
CA GLY A 783 33.79 -13.90 5.24
C GLY A 783 32.54 -13.02 5.06
N PRO A 784 32.70 -11.85 4.41
CA PRO A 784 31.69 -10.78 4.40
C PRO A 784 30.28 -11.19 3.98
N ILE A 785 29.29 -10.44 4.47
CA ILE A 785 27.84 -10.69 4.28
C ILE A 785 27.20 -9.37 3.84
N GLN A 786 26.18 -9.41 2.98
CA GLN A 786 25.37 -8.23 2.66
C GLN A 786 24.24 -8.08 3.69
N ALA A 787 24.07 -6.88 4.24
CA ALA A 787 22.98 -6.51 5.14
C ALA A 787 22.10 -5.43 4.51
N SER A 788 20.78 -5.58 4.57
CA SER A 788 19.80 -4.54 4.23
C SER A 788 19.11 -4.04 5.50
N TYR A 789 18.97 -2.73 5.67
CA TYR A 789 18.39 -2.15 6.89
C TYR A 789 17.74 -0.78 6.65
N PRO A 790 16.74 -0.38 7.45
CA PRO A 790 16.20 0.97 7.45
C PRO A 790 17.27 2.00 7.80
N VAL A 791 17.38 3.04 6.97
CA VAL A 791 18.30 4.16 7.19
C VAL A 791 17.53 5.42 7.58
N TYR A 792 18.02 6.10 8.60
CA TYR A 792 17.40 7.30 9.18
C TYR A 792 18.21 8.55 8.85
N ALA A 793 17.59 9.72 8.99
CA ALA A 793 18.21 11.00 8.67
C ALA A 793 19.52 11.25 9.45
N ASP A 794 19.62 10.75 10.69
CA ASP A 794 20.82 10.90 11.51
C ASP A 794 22.03 10.10 11.01
N PHE A 795 21.78 9.00 10.31
CA PHE A 795 22.84 8.13 9.79
C PHE A 795 23.70 8.86 8.77
N PHE A 796 23.13 9.70 7.89
CA PHE A 796 23.89 10.41 6.85
C PHE A 796 25.04 11.26 7.40
N ASP A 797 24.89 11.77 8.62
CA ASP A 797 25.90 12.60 9.27
C ASP A 797 26.98 11.79 10.00
N TYR A 798 26.89 10.46 10.07
CA TYR A 798 27.81 9.63 10.83
C TYR A 798 29.27 9.87 10.41
N LYS A 799 30.13 10.11 11.42
CA LYS A 799 31.56 10.35 11.25
C LYS A 799 32.42 9.23 11.82
N SER A 800 32.15 8.81 13.06
CA SER A 800 32.98 7.83 13.77
C SER A 800 32.29 7.31 15.04
N GLY A 801 32.78 6.20 15.58
CA GLY A 801 32.30 5.58 16.82
C GLY A 801 31.20 4.53 16.56
N VAL A 802 30.46 4.14 17.59
CA VAL A 802 29.39 3.12 17.44
C VAL A 802 28.04 3.82 17.25
N TYR A 803 27.53 3.82 16.02
CA TYR A 803 26.23 4.39 15.65
C TYR A 803 25.10 3.71 16.42
N ILE A 804 24.24 4.55 16.98
CA ILE A 804 22.96 4.19 17.58
C ILE A 804 21.96 5.19 17.02
N HIS A 805 20.89 4.72 16.41
CA HIS A 805 19.84 5.61 15.93
C HIS A 805 19.31 6.43 17.11
N SER A 806 19.44 7.75 17.02
CA SER A 806 19.18 8.68 18.12
C SER A 806 18.17 9.77 17.77
N TYR A 807 18.01 10.11 16.49
CA TYR A 807 17.06 11.13 16.04
C TYR A 807 16.80 11.01 14.53
N GLY A 808 15.80 11.72 14.02
CA GLY A 808 15.62 11.91 12.57
C GLY A 808 14.78 10.82 11.92
N ASP A 809 14.00 11.21 10.91
CA ASP A 809 12.98 10.33 10.33
C ASP A 809 13.59 9.22 9.46
N LEU A 810 12.81 8.16 9.25
CA LEU A 810 13.13 7.10 8.28
C LEU A 810 13.24 7.69 6.87
N LYS A 811 14.31 7.33 6.16
CA LYS A 811 14.60 7.81 4.80
C LYS A 811 14.41 6.73 3.74
N GLY A 812 14.37 5.47 4.16
CA GLY A 812 14.10 4.29 3.34
C GLY A 812 15.03 3.15 3.75
N PHE A 813 15.40 2.28 2.82
CA PHE A 813 16.25 1.13 3.09
C PHE A 813 17.56 1.22 2.32
N HIS A 814 18.64 0.73 2.94
CA HIS A 814 19.98 0.76 2.38
C HIS A 814 20.66 -0.61 2.52
N SER A 815 21.57 -0.92 1.59
CA SER A 815 22.29 -2.20 1.54
C SER A 815 23.79 -1.96 1.69
N VAL A 816 24.44 -2.71 2.58
CA VAL A 816 25.86 -2.56 2.95
C VAL A 816 26.54 -3.92 3.04
N ARG A 817 27.89 -3.91 3.02
CA ARG A 817 28.70 -5.13 3.20
C ARG A 817 29.27 -5.19 4.61
N VAL A 818 28.84 -6.14 5.42
CA VAL A 818 29.36 -6.41 6.77
C VAL A 818 30.65 -7.21 6.69
N ILE A 819 31.72 -6.70 7.30
CA ILE A 819 33.08 -7.27 7.20
C ILE A 819 33.67 -7.69 8.56
N GLY A 820 32.96 -7.46 9.66
CA GLY A 820 33.47 -7.77 10.98
C GLY A 820 32.53 -7.37 12.10
N TYR A 821 33.01 -7.53 13.33
CA TYR A 821 32.30 -7.16 14.55
C TYR A 821 33.29 -6.94 15.70
N GLY A 822 32.86 -6.28 16.76
CA GLY A 822 33.70 -6.08 17.93
C GLY A 822 32.99 -5.43 19.10
N VAL A 823 33.78 -5.03 20.10
CA VAL A 823 33.32 -4.30 21.28
C VAL A 823 34.11 -3.01 21.42
N GLU A 824 33.42 -1.87 21.46
CA GLU A 824 34.02 -0.56 21.71
C GLU A 824 33.31 0.10 22.89
N ASN A 825 34.04 0.47 23.94
CA ASN A 825 33.49 1.09 25.15
C ASN A 825 32.34 0.31 25.80
N GLY A 826 32.37 -1.03 25.68
CA GLY A 826 31.32 -1.92 26.21
C GLY A 826 30.09 -2.09 25.30
N LEU A 827 30.09 -1.47 24.11
CA LEU A 827 29.05 -1.66 23.09
C LEU A 827 29.53 -2.66 22.04
N GLU A 828 28.76 -3.73 21.85
CA GLU A 828 28.92 -4.63 20.71
C GLU A 828 28.47 -3.95 19.42
N TYR A 829 29.25 -4.12 18.35
CA TYR A 829 28.99 -3.50 17.05
C TYR A 829 29.29 -4.44 15.88
N TRP A 830 28.61 -4.19 14.76
CA TRP A 830 28.98 -4.69 13.43
C TRP A 830 29.86 -3.67 12.72
N LEU A 831 30.92 -4.15 12.08
CA LEU A 831 31.78 -3.35 11.20
C LEU A 831 31.31 -3.54 9.76
N ALA A 832 30.83 -2.48 9.13
CA ALA A 832 30.32 -2.53 7.76
C ALA A 832 31.01 -1.50 6.86
N ALA A 833 31.14 -1.87 5.59
CA ALA A 833 31.61 -1.01 4.51
C ALA A 833 30.40 -0.47 3.74
N ASN A 834 30.37 0.86 3.62
CA ASN A 834 29.36 1.59 2.88
C ASN A 834 29.79 1.80 1.41
N SER A 835 28.88 2.23 0.56
CA SER A 835 29.06 2.48 -0.87
C SER A 835 29.05 3.97 -1.22
N TRP A 836 29.47 4.85 -0.30
CA TRP A 836 29.44 6.33 -0.48
C TRP A 836 30.83 6.98 -0.55
N GLY A 837 31.87 6.20 -0.87
CA GLY A 837 33.25 6.69 -0.95
C GLY A 837 33.81 7.14 0.40
N GLU A 838 34.42 8.34 0.45
CA GLU A 838 34.99 8.93 1.67
C GLU A 838 33.87 9.45 2.59
N TRP A 839 33.24 8.53 3.32
CA TRP A 839 32.17 8.77 4.27
C TRP A 839 32.40 7.99 5.57
N GLY A 840 31.96 8.51 6.73
CA GLY A 840 32.22 7.86 8.02
C GLY A 840 33.71 7.69 8.31
N GLU A 841 34.09 6.50 8.80
CA GLU A 841 35.47 6.10 9.09
C GLU A 841 36.17 5.56 7.83
N HIS A 842 36.46 6.44 6.87
CA HIS A 842 37.07 6.07 5.58
C HIS A 842 36.24 5.04 4.78
N GLY A 843 34.94 5.31 4.62
CA GLY A 843 33.96 4.44 3.97
C GLY A 843 33.34 3.39 4.87
N LEU A 844 33.80 3.29 6.12
CA LEU A 844 33.33 2.30 7.08
C LEU A 844 32.46 2.94 8.16
N PHE A 845 31.64 2.13 8.79
CA PHE A 845 30.94 2.49 10.01
C PHE A 845 30.83 1.32 10.97
N LYS A 846 30.62 1.64 12.24
CA LYS A 846 30.27 0.68 13.27
C LYS A 846 28.84 0.96 13.69
N ILE A 847 27.99 -0.05 13.65
CA ILE A 847 26.60 0.04 14.10
C ILE A 847 26.40 -0.88 15.29
N LYS A 848 25.73 -0.40 16.34
CA LYS A 848 25.46 -1.21 17.53
C LYS A 848 24.66 -2.45 17.13
N SER A 849 25.10 -3.62 17.60
CA SER A 849 24.38 -4.88 17.42
C SER A 849 23.10 -4.92 18.26
N TYR A 850 22.04 -5.50 17.72
CA TYR A 850 20.70 -5.61 18.29
C TYR A 850 20.11 -4.26 18.68
N GLN A 851 19.80 -3.47 17.65
CA GLN A 851 18.92 -2.31 17.77
C GLN A 851 17.56 -2.68 17.20
N THR A 852 16.57 -2.86 18.08
CA THR A 852 15.20 -3.29 17.73
C THR A 852 14.50 -2.34 16.75
N ASP A 853 14.92 -1.09 16.69
CA ASP A 853 14.28 -0.08 15.85
C ASP A 853 14.97 0.02 14.48
N VAL A 854 16.21 -0.48 14.36
CA VAL A 854 17.01 -0.43 13.13
C VAL A 854 17.07 -1.79 12.43
N ASN A 855 16.82 -2.89 13.13
CA ASN A 855 16.69 -4.24 12.55
C ASN A 855 17.85 -4.64 11.62
N PHE A 856 19.08 -4.22 11.95
CA PHE A 856 20.25 -4.39 11.09
C PHE A 856 20.55 -5.87 10.77
N GLU A 857 20.24 -6.77 11.70
CA GLU A 857 20.49 -8.21 11.61
C GLU A 857 19.42 -9.00 10.83
N GLU A 858 18.29 -8.39 10.45
CA GLU A 858 17.16 -9.13 9.88
C GLU A 858 17.40 -9.62 8.44
N GLN A 859 18.08 -8.83 7.62
CA GLN A 859 18.25 -9.12 6.19
C GLN A 859 19.72 -9.35 5.84
N MET A 860 20.25 -10.50 6.28
CA MET A 860 21.61 -10.95 6.03
C MET A 860 21.63 -11.96 4.87
N ILE A 861 22.08 -11.54 3.68
CA ILE A 861 22.16 -12.40 2.47
C ILE A 861 23.61 -12.59 2.05
N THR A 862 23.95 -13.80 1.62
CA THR A 862 25.27 -14.12 1.08
C THR A 862 25.26 -15.34 0.15
N GLY A 863 26.44 -15.78 -0.30
CA GLY A 863 26.59 -16.98 -1.12
C GLY A 863 28.01 -17.54 -1.13
N ILE A 864 28.17 -18.72 -1.73
CA ILE A 864 29.47 -19.38 -1.97
C ILE A 864 29.75 -19.35 -3.46
N PRO A 865 30.93 -18.88 -3.90
CA PRO A 865 31.30 -18.88 -5.31
C PRO A 865 31.46 -20.31 -5.85
N MET A 866 31.09 -20.52 -7.10
CA MET A 866 31.31 -21.79 -7.80
C MET A 866 32.81 -22.03 -7.98
N ILE A 867 33.33 -23.14 -7.44
CA ILE A 867 34.77 -23.48 -7.43
C ILE A 867 35.28 -23.82 -8.82
#